data_AF-A0AA37HBG1-F1
#
_entry.id   AF-A0AA37HBG1-F1
#
_cell.length_a   1.000
_cell.length_b   1.000
_cell.length_c   1.000
_cell.angle_alpha   90.00
_cell.angle_beta   90.00
_cell.angle_gamma   90.00
#
_symmetry.space_group_name_H-M   'P 1'
#
loop_
_entity.id
_entity.type
_entity.pdbx_description
1 polymer ?
#
loop_
_entity_poly.entity_id
_entity_poly.type
_entity_poly.pdbx_seq_one_letter_code
_entity_poly.pdbx_strand_id
1 'polypeptide(L)'
;MSARLAVRVHRGTFVRAARLGMAAALWPAGAALSPRAASAADISQVGGVVQGLLDATASQGQPQGLAIGVSLAGGSQTWTGAAGFADAAGTQPLSADMQFRIGSATKTFTGTVVLRQVDQGVVGLNDPINKWVGDLAIPGGDQITVRNLLGMTSGIPDYLKGQSRTVPGITVLQEWANFTSPTGPYGNAAYTPEQLVAAAKTLAPNPIGPMNYSNTNFVVLGLIAQRASCLTPGGCQSIETLVNGMAAGIGLGKTIFPTGTGYTASHPRTMETVLSDDTLYKVSYGSRFDMTYVDPRVPWSAGAMLSSPADELRWVRQLATNNLGLLSPATQAQRVGDTTPGEVAGIPANYGLAIYGMPSVGTGGALLGHSGLIGGNTSSLFYNQDLDAAYAINFVGYQGLAQSWFPLYGATDAFGQYVYATGAPGSGAFSSVITLWALDRNVTLALTTQGSCSFGAAPAGGLCSGDNVRTTPLDVAGSSLVLQPSNRTIGGISIDPATGALSPTSYVRPSLATFGSGIAAVALQGAANLSLQQGAGLEIWGARSVGVAMTGQGNRAEIAGTVATFGSSSVGVRIEGSLNTLDVRPTGTVNGSDGPAITLAGTGNQALVAGTVATYGRIDDHGNVVEQVAIRGGGSSNRVEVLPGGTVTGDIAMMGAASAVRVDGSVAGSIRMAGTATTLSGTGLVSGTVGGGGTVAPGNSIGTLTVGSFLGQNTALVIETAADGRSDRLSVAGMASLAGGTLRVVPTPGLGGIYTALTAGAVQGSVDAVTTGSRVAAGARYTPVAVEVATANPFQTDAAARTAAADTLRTLDLFERRAGAFRTASAFGPPPGSGGVGTPGSAEVGGADSLRTWLSQRGPMAAGSRAMGAAIWASAYGTVSRLDADGPVPAIASSGGGVMVGADAEIAPNLLAGVMGAFSRTAAQASPGGYGSRLDADAYKIAAYGAVEVGPAVISASGLAGRGDLASLRPTAFAGMAGFARGRLDDTRFAGRLSAVTTLQAGEVRLMPRAAVTLLRVEQDPYTEQGLPASYASTIGRTRFALARPELSLALGRTILLSYGGWSGLLDAEIRAGIGRDLVLSAPDTQVRIPGFTPLSVRGFNRDAFVVPVGARAELQVANALSVFADYEGVVSRLGTDNTVLGGLRWRF
;
A
#
# COMPACT_ATOMS: atom_id res chain seq x y z
N MET A 1 52.01 32.36 -8.79
CA MET A 1 52.08 31.35 -9.87
C MET A 1 51.36 30.08 -9.41
N SER A 2 50.88 29.26 -10.35
CA SER A 2 50.03 28.10 -10.08
C SER A 2 50.62 26.83 -10.67
N ALA A 3 50.57 25.73 -9.91
CA ALA A 3 50.72 24.37 -10.43
C ALA A 3 49.82 23.44 -9.62
N ARG A 4 49.16 22.49 -10.28
CA ARG A 4 48.29 21.47 -9.67
C ARG A 4 48.69 20.07 -10.18
N LEU A 5 48.31 19.09 -9.37
CA LEU A 5 47.68 17.80 -9.76
C LEU A 5 48.53 16.52 -9.84
N ALA A 6 47.91 15.47 -9.30
CA ALA A 6 47.94 14.05 -9.71
C ALA A 6 49.27 13.28 -9.70
N VAL A 7 49.48 12.52 -8.61
CA VAL A 7 50.07 11.17 -8.72
C VAL A 7 48.98 10.20 -9.20
N ARG A 8 49.34 9.28 -10.11
CA ARG A 8 48.42 8.36 -10.79
C ARG A 8 48.59 6.94 -10.25
N VAL A 9 47.50 6.28 -9.83
CA VAL A 9 47.52 4.85 -9.44
C VAL A 9 47.64 3.96 -10.70
N HIS A 10 48.35 2.83 -10.59
CA HIS A 10 48.64 1.96 -11.74
C HIS A 10 48.90 0.50 -11.33
N ARG A 11 48.72 -0.42 -12.31
CA ARG A 11 48.83 -1.91 -12.23
C ARG A 11 47.66 -2.58 -11.48
N GLY A 12 47.11 -3.73 -11.89
CA GLY A 12 47.20 -4.58 -13.09
C GLY A 12 46.11 -5.70 -12.98
N THR A 13 45.54 -6.38 -13.98
CA THR A 13 46.04 -7.07 -15.21
C THR A 13 47.14 -8.10 -14.94
N PHE A 14 47.16 -9.33 -15.51
CA PHE A 14 46.29 -10.02 -16.51
C PHE A 14 45.41 -11.11 -15.83
N VAL A 15 44.94 -12.28 -16.34
CA VAL A 15 45.11 -13.21 -17.50
C VAL A 15 43.71 -13.89 -17.73
N ARG A 16 43.17 -14.35 -18.87
CA ARG A 16 43.59 -15.22 -20.02
C ARG A 16 43.94 -16.67 -19.62
N ALA A 17 43.54 -17.75 -20.33
CA ALA A 17 42.68 -17.90 -21.53
C ALA A 17 42.11 -19.34 -21.72
N ALA A 18 41.08 -19.43 -22.57
CA ALA A 18 40.48 -20.55 -23.34
C ALA A 18 41.07 -21.99 -23.34
N ARG A 19 40.17 -22.97 -23.53
CA ARG A 19 40.33 -24.11 -24.48
C ARG A 19 39.00 -24.71 -24.95
N LEU A 20 39.02 -25.40 -26.10
CA LEU A 20 37.88 -26.10 -26.70
C LEU A 20 37.72 -27.51 -26.11
N GLY A 21 36.51 -28.06 -26.22
CA GLY A 21 36.23 -29.49 -26.06
C GLY A 21 35.00 -29.88 -26.89
N MET A 22 35.17 -30.76 -27.88
CA MET A 22 34.11 -31.20 -28.80
C MET A 22 33.90 -32.71 -28.62
N ALA A 23 32.69 -33.13 -28.24
CA ALA A 23 32.31 -34.52 -28.14
C ALA A 23 30.80 -34.68 -28.38
N ALA A 24 30.42 -35.55 -29.32
CA ALA A 24 29.05 -35.97 -29.53
C ALA A 24 28.91 -37.44 -29.09
N ALA A 25 27.89 -37.76 -28.31
CA ALA A 25 27.58 -39.13 -27.93
C ALA A 25 26.08 -39.34 -27.66
N LEU A 26 25.47 -40.15 -28.53
CA LEU A 26 24.43 -41.15 -28.23
C LEU A 26 23.19 -40.70 -27.43
N TRP A 27 22.16 -40.33 -28.19
CA TRP A 27 20.76 -40.42 -27.77
C TRP A 27 20.40 -41.89 -27.49
N PRO A 28 19.85 -42.25 -26.30
CA PRO A 28 19.22 -43.56 -26.11
C PRO A 28 17.88 -43.58 -26.84
N ALA A 29 17.76 -44.41 -27.87
CA ALA A 29 16.49 -44.62 -28.56
C ALA A 29 15.61 -45.63 -27.80
N GLY A 30 14.30 -45.42 -27.81
CA GLY A 30 13.35 -46.53 -27.76
C GLY A 30 13.22 -47.32 -26.45
N ALA A 31 13.36 -46.67 -25.28
CA ALA A 31 12.70 -47.20 -24.08
C ALA A 31 11.18 -47.03 -24.25
N ALA A 32 10.54 -48.02 -24.88
CA ALA A 32 9.09 -48.04 -25.04
C ALA A 32 8.45 -48.12 -23.64
N LEU A 33 7.92 -47.00 -23.17
CA LEU A 33 7.02 -46.97 -22.02
C LEU A 33 5.77 -47.75 -22.41
N SER A 34 5.72 -49.04 -22.05
CA SER A 34 4.46 -49.78 -21.95
C SER A 34 3.46 -48.87 -21.25
N PRO A 35 2.24 -48.68 -21.79
CA PRO A 35 1.26 -47.81 -21.16
C PRO A 35 0.98 -48.36 -19.76
N ARG A 36 1.53 -47.70 -18.75
CA ARG A 36 1.20 -47.95 -17.34
C ARG A 36 -0.28 -47.65 -17.27
N ALA A 37 -1.10 -48.71 -17.23
CA ALA A 37 -2.54 -48.61 -17.26
C ALA A 37 -2.95 -47.54 -16.26
N ALA A 38 -3.77 -46.57 -16.71
CA ALA A 38 -4.34 -45.58 -15.83
C ALA A 38 -4.95 -46.35 -14.65
N SER A 39 -4.53 -46.04 -13.43
CA SER A 39 -5.07 -46.66 -12.23
C SER A 39 -6.58 -46.51 -12.31
N ALA A 40 -7.29 -47.64 -12.40
CA ALA A 40 -8.71 -47.64 -12.66
C ALA A 40 -9.38 -46.69 -11.67
N ALA A 41 -10.11 -45.71 -12.21
CA ALA A 41 -10.82 -44.70 -11.44
C ALA A 41 -11.54 -45.38 -10.28
N ASP A 42 -11.27 -44.97 -9.05
CA ASP A 42 -11.91 -45.56 -7.89
C ASP A 42 -13.15 -44.76 -7.50
N ILE A 43 -14.32 -45.37 -7.74
CA ILE A 43 -15.60 -44.83 -7.31
C ILE A 43 -15.69 -44.65 -5.78
N SER A 44 -14.86 -45.33 -4.97
CA SER A 44 -14.78 -45.09 -3.53
C SER A 44 -14.22 -43.70 -3.20
N GLN A 45 -13.18 -43.26 -3.92
CA GLN A 45 -12.59 -41.93 -3.76
C GLN A 45 -13.57 -40.85 -4.22
N VAL A 46 -14.27 -41.06 -5.34
CA VAL A 46 -15.30 -40.16 -5.83
C VAL A 46 -16.49 -40.11 -4.87
N GLY A 47 -17.00 -41.27 -4.44
CA GLY A 47 -18.09 -41.38 -3.47
C GLY A 47 -17.78 -40.69 -2.14
N GLY A 48 -16.54 -40.78 -1.65
CA GLY A 48 -16.10 -40.05 -0.46
C GLY A 48 -16.05 -38.52 -0.63
N VAL A 49 -15.83 -38.01 -1.85
CA VAL A 49 -15.95 -36.58 -2.15
C VAL A 49 -17.42 -36.16 -2.24
N VAL A 50 -18.26 -36.93 -2.94
CA VAL A 50 -19.68 -36.59 -3.14
C VAL A 50 -20.48 -36.75 -1.84
N GLN A 51 -20.17 -37.73 -0.98
CA GLN A 51 -20.72 -37.81 0.37
C GLN A 51 -20.31 -36.60 1.21
N GLY A 52 -19.06 -36.13 1.12
CA GLY A 52 -18.63 -34.91 1.81
C GLY A 52 -19.38 -33.64 1.38
N LEU A 53 -19.84 -33.57 0.11
CA LEU A 53 -20.73 -32.49 -0.37
C LEU A 53 -22.15 -32.64 0.19
N LEU A 54 -22.68 -33.87 0.22
CA LEU A 54 -23.99 -34.20 0.80
C LEU A 54 -24.06 -33.90 2.31
N ASP A 55 -23.02 -34.27 3.06
CA ASP A 55 -22.91 -33.99 4.50
C ASP A 55 -22.82 -32.48 4.78
N ALA A 56 -22.09 -31.74 3.93
CA ALA A 56 -22.01 -30.29 3.99
C ALA A 56 -23.36 -29.61 3.68
N THR A 57 -24.13 -30.12 2.71
CA THR A 57 -25.52 -29.74 2.45
C THR A 57 -26.38 -29.91 3.70
N ALA A 58 -26.38 -31.12 4.30
CA ALA A 58 -27.17 -31.40 5.50
C ALA A 58 -26.83 -30.48 6.69
N SER A 59 -25.56 -30.12 6.86
CA SER A 59 -25.10 -29.29 7.99
C SER A 59 -25.65 -27.86 8.00
N GLN A 60 -26.19 -27.36 6.88
CA GLN A 60 -26.72 -26.00 6.75
C GLN A 60 -28.23 -25.87 7.05
N GLY A 61 -28.90 -26.98 7.43
CA GLY A 61 -30.24 -26.95 8.03
C GLY A 61 -31.42 -26.70 7.07
N GLN A 62 -31.18 -26.77 5.76
CA GLN A 62 -32.15 -26.54 4.69
C GLN A 62 -31.65 -27.28 3.41
N PRO A 63 -32.48 -27.89 2.53
CA PRO A 63 -33.90 -28.29 2.64
C PRO A 63 -34.14 -29.58 3.43
N GLN A 64 -35.41 -30.00 3.38
CA GLN A 64 -35.85 -31.38 3.16
C GLN A 64 -34.76 -32.32 2.60
N GLY A 65 -34.50 -32.48 1.29
CA GLY A 65 -33.45 -33.43 0.89
C GLY A 65 -32.98 -33.50 -0.58
N LEU A 66 -31.89 -34.24 -0.78
CA LEU A 66 -31.17 -34.44 -2.04
C LEU A 66 -30.59 -35.86 -2.16
N ALA A 67 -30.70 -36.50 -3.33
CA ALA A 67 -30.01 -37.72 -3.70
C ALA A 67 -29.14 -37.54 -4.96
N ILE A 68 -27.94 -38.13 -4.96
CA ILE A 68 -26.98 -38.09 -6.07
C ILE A 68 -26.51 -39.50 -6.42
N GLY A 69 -26.32 -39.75 -7.71
CA GLY A 69 -25.57 -40.88 -8.25
C GLY A 69 -24.42 -40.42 -9.15
N VAL A 70 -23.33 -41.19 -9.14
CA VAL A 70 -22.21 -41.09 -10.09
C VAL A 70 -21.84 -42.50 -10.58
N SER A 71 -21.53 -42.65 -11.87
CA SER A 71 -21.15 -43.94 -12.45
C SER A 71 -20.05 -43.82 -13.49
N LEU A 72 -19.01 -44.65 -13.35
CA LEU A 72 -17.74 -44.59 -14.08
C LEU A 72 -17.44 -45.92 -14.81
N ALA A 73 -16.39 -45.93 -15.63
CA ALA A 73 -15.78 -47.13 -16.23
C ALA A 73 -16.81 -48.04 -16.94
N GLY A 74 -17.50 -47.51 -17.95
CA GLY A 74 -18.54 -48.17 -18.74
C GLY A 74 -19.86 -48.40 -17.99
N GLY A 75 -19.96 -47.98 -16.73
CA GLY A 75 -21.06 -48.32 -15.82
C GLY A 75 -20.75 -49.52 -14.91
N SER A 76 -19.53 -50.06 -14.96
CA SER A 76 -19.08 -51.15 -14.07
C SER A 76 -18.91 -50.69 -12.62
N GLN A 77 -18.69 -49.39 -12.40
CA GLN A 77 -18.61 -48.77 -11.09
C GLN A 77 -19.71 -47.73 -10.93
N THR A 78 -20.47 -47.81 -9.82
CA THR A 78 -21.57 -46.89 -9.52
C THR A 78 -21.62 -46.63 -8.02
N TRP A 79 -21.81 -45.37 -7.65
CA TRP A 79 -22.04 -44.93 -6.28
C TRP A 79 -23.28 -44.04 -6.23
N THR A 80 -24.03 -44.14 -5.14
CA THR A 80 -25.22 -43.33 -4.87
C THR A 80 -25.28 -42.96 -3.40
N GLY A 81 -25.60 -41.71 -3.08
CA GLY A 81 -25.75 -41.22 -1.71
C GLY A 81 -26.88 -40.18 -1.61
N ALA A 82 -27.38 -39.95 -0.41
CA ALA A 82 -28.41 -38.93 -0.14
C ALA A 82 -28.12 -38.16 1.14
N ALA A 83 -28.70 -36.97 1.25
CA ALA A 83 -28.67 -36.08 2.40
C ALA A 83 -30.06 -35.57 2.76
N GLY A 84 -30.25 -35.28 4.05
CA GLY A 84 -31.51 -34.76 4.59
C GLY A 84 -32.60 -35.82 4.70
N PHE A 85 -33.83 -35.39 4.42
CA PHE A 85 -35.08 -36.01 4.80
C PHE A 85 -36.02 -36.19 3.60
N ALA A 86 -36.79 -37.27 3.63
CA ALA A 86 -37.84 -37.58 2.66
C ALA A 86 -39.10 -36.73 2.86
N ASP A 87 -39.29 -36.09 4.02
CA ASP A 87 -40.45 -35.25 4.35
C ASP A 87 -40.05 -33.87 4.91
N ALA A 88 -40.95 -32.89 4.76
CA ALA A 88 -40.71 -31.50 5.15
C ALA A 88 -40.85 -31.20 6.67
N ALA A 89 -41.14 -32.20 7.49
CA ALA A 89 -41.12 -32.12 8.95
C ALA A 89 -39.84 -32.76 9.55
N GLY A 90 -38.96 -33.32 8.72
CA GLY A 90 -37.67 -33.90 9.14
C GLY A 90 -37.79 -35.26 9.84
N THR A 91 -38.86 -36.01 9.63
CA THR A 91 -39.14 -37.24 10.40
C THR A 91 -38.51 -38.51 9.82
N GLN A 92 -38.29 -38.55 8.51
CA GLN A 92 -37.78 -39.70 7.76
C GLN A 92 -36.54 -39.28 6.96
N PRO A 93 -35.36 -39.93 7.10
CA PRO A 93 -34.20 -39.65 6.24
C PRO A 93 -34.48 -39.92 4.75
N LEU A 94 -33.86 -39.16 3.86
CA LEU A 94 -33.91 -39.44 2.43
C LEU A 94 -32.96 -40.60 2.07
N SER A 95 -33.31 -41.40 1.06
CA SER A 95 -32.45 -42.44 0.51
C SER A 95 -32.35 -42.30 -1.01
N ALA A 96 -31.16 -42.52 -1.55
CA ALA A 96 -30.92 -42.56 -3.00
C ALA A 96 -31.53 -43.78 -3.69
N ASP A 97 -32.09 -44.73 -2.94
CA ASP A 97 -32.82 -45.88 -3.45
C ASP A 97 -34.34 -45.60 -3.65
N MET A 98 -34.80 -44.39 -3.30
CA MET A 98 -36.19 -43.95 -3.52
C MET A 98 -36.48 -43.61 -5.00
N GLN A 99 -37.77 -43.58 -5.35
CA GLN A 99 -38.26 -42.99 -6.60
C GLN A 99 -38.49 -41.49 -6.46
N PHE A 100 -38.04 -40.74 -7.47
CA PHE A 100 -38.19 -39.29 -7.60
C PHE A 100 -38.98 -38.96 -8.88
N ARG A 101 -39.65 -37.80 -8.92
CA ARG A 101 -40.30 -37.32 -10.15
C ARG A 101 -39.25 -36.63 -11.04
N ILE A 102 -38.84 -37.29 -12.12
CA ILE A 102 -37.75 -36.78 -12.98
C ILE A 102 -38.17 -35.67 -13.95
N GLY A 103 -39.44 -35.24 -13.93
CA GLY A 103 -39.94 -34.10 -14.68
C GLY A 103 -39.55 -34.16 -16.16
N SER A 104 -39.12 -33.02 -16.70
CA SER A 104 -38.76 -32.86 -18.12
C SER A 104 -37.69 -33.81 -18.67
N ALA A 105 -36.94 -34.54 -17.85
CA ALA A 105 -36.08 -35.62 -18.36
C ALA A 105 -36.87 -36.75 -19.04
N THR A 106 -38.18 -36.86 -18.77
CA THR A 106 -39.15 -37.70 -19.50
C THR A 106 -39.04 -37.52 -21.02
N LYS A 107 -38.74 -36.30 -21.51
CA LYS A 107 -38.56 -35.99 -22.93
C LYS A 107 -37.55 -36.91 -23.62
N THR A 108 -36.48 -37.28 -22.91
CA THR A 108 -35.43 -38.17 -23.43
C THR A 108 -35.97 -39.57 -23.76
N PHE A 109 -36.89 -40.09 -22.95
CA PHE A 109 -37.55 -41.38 -23.16
C PHE A 109 -38.55 -41.31 -24.32
N THR A 110 -39.47 -40.34 -24.29
CA THR A 110 -40.44 -40.09 -25.37
C THR A 110 -39.75 -39.91 -26.73
N GLY A 111 -38.70 -39.09 -26.77
CA GLY A 111 -37.90 -38.88 -27.98
C GLY A 111 -37.13 -40.12 -28.43
N THR A 112 -36.69 -40.98 -27.50
CA THR A 112 -36.09 -42.28 -27.87
C THR A 112 -37.12 -43.22 -28.49
N VAL A 113 -38.37 -43.26 -27.98
CA VAL A 113 -39.45 -44.05 -28.61
C VAL A 113 -39.71 -43.59 -30.04
N VAL A 114 -39.81 -42.28 -30.28
CA VAL A 114 -39.98 -41.74 -31.65
C VAL A 114 -38.76 -42.04 -32.53
N LEU A 115 -37.54 -41.86 -32.04
CA LEU A 115 -36.33 -42.17 -32.81
C LEU A 115 -36.19 -43.67 -33.13
N ARG A 116 -36.72 -44.57 -32.27
CA ARG A 116 -36.83 -46.01 -32.59
C ARG A 116 -37.85 -46.28 -33.70
N GLN A 117 -38.93 -45.51 -33.77
CA GLN A 117 -39.89 -45.56 -34.88
C GLN A 117 -39.33 -44.94 -36.18
N VAL A 118 -38.33 -44.05 -36.08
CA VAL A 118 -37.52 -43.57 -37.21
C VAL A 118 -36.60 -44.67 -37.72
N ASP A 119 -35.87 -45.36 -36.84
CA ASP A 119 -35.03 -46.52 -37.22
C ASP A 119 -35.84 -47.68 -37.84
N GLN A 120 -37.12 -47.82 -37.45
CA GLN A 120 -38.07 -48.78 -38.04
C GLN A 120 -38.66 -48.31 -39.38
N GLY A 121 -38.36 -47.10 -39.85
CA GLY A 121 -38.92 -46.52 -41.08
C GLY A 121 -40.40 -46.13 -41.00
N VAL A 122 -40.99 -46.14 -39.80
CA VAL A 122 -42.42 -45.85 -39.58
C VAL A 122 -42.66 -44.33 -39.54
N VAL A 123 -41.75 -43.59 -38.91
CA VAL A 123 -41.79 -42.13 -38.79
C VAL A 123 -40.60 -41.52 -39.51
N GLY A 124 -40.82 -40.53 -40.37
CA GLY A 124 -39.74 -39.73 -40.96
C GLY A 124 -39.37 -38.57 -40.05
N LEU A 125 -38.08 -38.34 -39.78
CA LEU A 125 -37.64 -37.12 -39.06
C LEU A 125 -38.07 -35.84 -39.77
N ASN A 126 -38.13 -35.87 -41.10
CA ASN A 126 -38.57 -34.75 -41.93
C ASN A 126 -40.06 -34.85 -42.33
N ASP A 127 -40.85 -35.75 -41.71
CA ASP A 127 -42.30 -35.76 -41.90
C ASP A 127 -42.89 -34.45 -41.34
N PRO A 128 -43.80 -33.77 -42.07
CA PRO A 128 -44.61 -32.69 -41.51
C PRO A 128 -45.56 -33.26 -40.45
N ILE A 129 -45.72 -32.57 -39.32
CA ILE A 129 -46.51 -33.09 -38.19
C ILE A 129 -47.99 -33.31 -38.55
N ASN A 130 -48.54 -32.57 -39.51
CA ASN A 130 -49.90 -32.77 -40.02
C ASN A 130 -50.15 -34.16 -40.64
N LYS A 131 -49.11 -34.86 -41.11
CA LYS A 131 -49.20 -36.29 -41.54
C LYS A 131 -49.72 -37.19 -40.41
N TRP A 132 -49.44 -36.83 -39.16
CA TRP A 132 -49.70 -37.62 -37.96
C TRP A 132 -50.79 -37.02 -37.06
N VAL A 133 -50.88 -35.70 -36.99
CA VAL A 133 -51.76 -34.94 -36.07
C VAL A 133 -52.51 -33.78 -36.75
N GLY A 134 -52.78 -33.87 -38.06
CA GLY A 134 -53.47 -32.80 -38.82
C GLY A 134 -54.90 -32.50 -38.36
N ASP A 135 -55.57 -33.47 -37.74
CA ASP A 135 -56.86 -33.32 -37.03
C ASP A 135 -56.79 -32.31 -35.87
N LEU A 136 -55.61 -32.12 -35.26
CA LEU A 136 -55.40 -31.11 -34.22
C LEU A 136 -55.25 -29.69 -34.81
N ALA A 137 -55.11 -29.56 -36.13
CA ALA A 137 -54.97 -28.32 -36.89
C ALA A 137 -53.96 -27.35 -36.24
N ILE A 138 -52.71 -27.79 -36.05
CA ILE A 138 -51.64 -26.99 -35.45
C ILE A 138 -51.17 -25.94 -36.49
N PRO A 139 -51.11 -24.63 -36.14
CA PRO A 139 -50.61 -23.60 -37.05
C PRO A 139 -49.20 -23.93 -37.56
N GLY A 140 -49.01 -23.91 -38.88
CA GLY A 140 -47.74 -24.29 -39.52
C GLY A 140 -47.43 -25.79 -39.55
N GLY A 141 -48.37 -26.68 -39.20
CA GLY A 141 -48.14 -28.12 -39.10
C GLY A 141 -47.72 -28.86 -40.40
N ASP A 142 -47.83 -28.21 -41.56
CA ASP A 142 -47.28 -28.70 -42.84
C ASP A 142 -45.80 -28.30 -43.08
N GLN A 143 -45.28 -27.38 -42.26
CA GLN A 143 -43.89 -26.88 -42.30
C GLN A 143 -43.08 -27.40 -41.10
N ILE A 144 -43.71 -27.53 -39.93
CA ILE A 144 -43.11 -28.08 -38.72
C ILE A 144 -42.93 -29.59 -38.91
N THR A 145 -41.70 -30.07 -38.75
CA THR A 145 -41.37 -31.50 -38.86
C THR A 145 -41.19 -32.19 -37.52
N VAL A 146 -41.19 -33.53 -37.51
CA VAL A 146 -40.87 -34.35 -36.31
C VAL A 146 -39.50 -33.96 -35.72
N ARG A 147 -38.51 -33.67 -36.56
CA ARG A 147 -37.20 -33.12 -36.21
C ARG A 147 -37.31 -31.79 -35.47
N ASN A 148 -38.20 -30.89 -35.90
CA ASN A 148 -38.40 -29.60 -35.21
C ASN A 148 -39.03 -29.78 -33.83
N LEU A 149 -39.91 -30.77 -33.62
CA LEU A 149 -40.42 -31.10 -32.29
C LEU A 149 -39.30 -31.64 -31.38
N LEU A 150 -38.51 -32.59 -31.89
CA LEU A 150 -37.43 -33.25 -31.14
C LEU A 150 -36.30 -32.27 -30.76
N GLY A 151 -35.97 -31.33 -31.64
CA GLY A 151 -34.91 -30.32 -31.45
C GLY A 151 -35.37 -29.00 -30.81
N MET A 152 -36.63 -28.88 -30.37
CA MET A 152 -37.21 -27.63 -29.83
C MET A 152 -37.20 -26.43 -30.80
N THR A 153 -37.27 -26.65 -32.12
CA THR A 153 -37.24 -25.59 -33.16
C THR A 153 -38.57 -25.39 -33.89
N SER A 154 -39.66 -25.93 -33.34
CA SER A 154 -41.00 -25.98 -33.95
C SER A 154 -41.79 -24.67 -33.95
N GLY A 155 -41.39 -23.67 -33.17
CA GLY A 155 -42.18 -22.47 -32.91
C GLY A 155 -43.42 -22.67 -32.02
N ILE A 156 -43.88 -23.91 -31.79
CA ILE A 156 -45.11 -24.21 -31.04
C ILE A 156 -45.00 -23.69 -29.60
N PRO A 157 -45.88 -22.80 -29.14
CA PRO A 157 -45.81 -22.24 -27.80
C PRO A 157 -46.05 -23.29 -26.72
N ASP A 158 -45.51 -23.04 -25.54
CA ASP A 158 -45.55 -23.95 -24.40
C ASP A 158 -46.87 -23.77 -23.65
N TYR A 159 -47.69 -24.83 -23.50
CA TYR A 159 -48.98 -24.74 -22.79
C TYR A 159 -48.86 -24.34 -21.30
N LEU A 160 -47.64 -24.30 -20.76
CA LEU A 160 -47.31 -23.84 -19.41
C LEU A 160 -46.83 -22.37 -19.34
N LYS A 161 -46.71 -21.63 -20.47
CA LYS A 161 -46.17 -20.26 -20.50
C LYS A 161 -47.18 -19.20 -20.97
N GLY A 162 -47.47 -18.23 -20.09
CA GLY A 162 -48.14 -16.97 -20.43
C GLY A 162 -49.66 -17.06 -20.63
N GLN A 163 -50.42 -16.15 -20.00
CA GLN A 163 -51.87 -15.91 -20.07
C GLN A 163 -52.88 -17.09 -20.10
N SER A 164 -52.46 -18.36 -20.02
CA SER A 164 -53.32 -19.49 -19.60
C SER A 164 -53.79 -19.40 -18.13
N ARG A 165 -53.57 -18.25 -17.48
CA ARG A 165 -54.24 -17.82 -16.24
C ARG A 165 -55.76 -17.62 -16.45
N THR A 166 -56.25 -17.54 -17.70
CA THR A 166 -57.66 -17.22 -18.02
C THR A 166 -58.25 -17.96 -19.24
N VAL A 167 -57.69 -19.10 -19.66
CA VAL A 167 -58.35 -19.96 -20.68
C VAL A 167 -59.59 -20.64 -20.07
N PRO A 168 -60.80 -20.45 -20.62
CA PRO A 168 -62.00 -21.08 -20.06
C PRO A 168 -61.90 -22.61 -20.10
N GLY A 169 -61.84 -23.23 -18.92
CA GLY A 169 -61.80 -24.70 -18.76
C GLY A 169 -60.41 -25.33 -18.76
N ILE A 170 -59.31 -24.56 -18.80
CA ILE A 170 -57.95 -25.08 -18.60
C ILE A 170 -57.15 -24.16 -17.67
N THR A 171 -57.16 -24.45 -16.38
CA THR A 171 -56.40 -23.73 -15.35
C THR A 171 -55.47 -24.66 -14.58
N VAL A 172 -54.56 -25.31 -15.33
CA VAL A 172 -53.52 -26.25 -14.85
C VAL A 172 -52.93 -25.88 -13.47
N LEU A 173 -52.56 -24.61 -13.27
CA LEU A 173 -51.94 -24.14 -12.03
C LEU A 173 -52.92 -23.94 -10.87
N GLN A 174 -54.21 -23.66 -11.12
CA GLN A 174 -55.23 -23.61 -10.07
C GLN A 174 -55.68 -25.02 -9.66
N GLU A 175 -55.76 -25.96 -10.61
CA GLU A 175 -56.05 -27.34 -10.25
C GLU A 175 -54.90 -28.00 -9.50
N TRP A 176 -53.63 -27.73 -9.85
CA TRP A 176 -52.48 -28.13 -9.05
C TRP A 176 -52.57 -27.67 -7.58
N ALA A 177 -53.19 -26.52 -7.30
CA ALA A 177 -53.43 -26.04 -5.94
C ALA A 177 -54.67 -26.67 -5.25
N ASN A 178 -55.63 -27.24 -5.99
CA ASN A 178 -56.87 -27.79 -5.46
C ASN A 178 -56.79 -29.27 -5.01
N PHE A 179 -55.68 -29.96 -5.21
CA PHE A 179 -55.55 -31.40 -4.91
C PHE A 179 -55.40 -31.77 -3.42
N THR A 180 -55.43 -30.81 -2.49
CA THR A 180 -55.07 -31.03 -1.06
C THR A 180 -56.16 -31.68 -0.18
N SER A 181 -57.09 -32.46 -0.75
CA SER A 181 -58.10 -33.22 0.02
C SER A 181 -57.78 -34.71 0.06
N PRO A 182 -57.45 -35.31 1.23
CA PRO A 182 -57.15 -36.74 1.35
C PRO A 182 -58.33 -37.69 1.08
N THR A 183 -59.54 -37.18 0.84
CA THR A 183 -60.78 -37.99 0.74
C THR A 183 -61.69 -37.59 -0.43
N GLY A 184 -61.26 -36.69 -1.31
CA GLY A 184 -62.02 -36.31 -2.51
C GLY A 184 -61.72 -37.21 -3.72
N PRO A 185 -62.70 -37.50 -4.60
CA PRO A 185 -62.40 -38.10 -5.90
C PRO A 185 -61.56 -37.13 -6.74
N TYR A 186 -60.63 -37.70 -7.51
CA TYR A 186 -59.65 -36.98 -8.34
C TYR A 186 -60.28 -35.87 -9.18
N GLY A 187 -59.57 -34.75 -9.32
CA GLY A 187 -59.98 -33.60 -10.14
C GLY A 187 -60.48 -34.04 -11.52
N ASN A 188 -61.77 -33.81 -11.78
CA ASN A 188 -62.48 -34.47 -12.87
C ASN A 188 -62.24 -33.81 -14.26
N ALA A 189 -61.26 -32.91 -14.34
CA ALA A 189 -60.66 -32.49 -15.61
C ALA A 189 -59.83 -33.64 -16.18
N ALA A 190 -60.49 -34.52 -16.94
CA ALA A 190 -59.85 -35.61 -17.66
C ALA A 190 -59.09 -35.08 -18.89
N TYR A 191 -58.03 -34.29 -18.66
CA TYR A 191 -57.21 -33.72 -19.72
C TYR A 191 -56.66 -34.80 -20.64
N THR A 192 -57.08 -34.75 -21.91
CA THR A 192 -56.44 -35.52 -22.98
C THR A 192 -55.24 -34.74 -23.53
N PRO A 193 -54.24 -35.41 -24.13
CA PRO A 193 -53.10 -34.74 -24.75
C PRO A 193 -53.51 -33.71 -25.81
N GLU A 194 -54.61 -33.96 -26.53
CA GLU A 194 -55.18 -33.05 -27.52
C GLU A 194 -55.68 -31.73 -26.89
N GLN A 195 -56.17 -31.77 -25.65
CA GLN A 195 -56.58 -30.57 -24.92
C GLN A 195 -55.39 -29.72 -24.46
N LEU A 196 -54.24 -30.34 -24.14
CA LEU A 196 -52.98 -29.62 -23.89
C LEU A 196 -52.45 -28.94 -25.17
N VAL A 197 -52.57 -29.61 -26.32
CA VAL A 197 -52.26 -29.01 -27.63
C VAL A 197 -53.25 -27.87 -27.98
N ALA A 198 -54.53 -28.03 -27.65
CA ALA A 198 -55.53 -26.97 -27.83
C ALA A 198 -55.25 -25.75 -26.93
N ALA A 199 -54.78 -25.95 -25.70
CA ALA A 199 -54.34 -24.86 -24.81
C ALA A 199 -53.18 -24.06 -25.43
N ALA A 200 -52.13 -24.75 -25.91
CA ALA A 200 -51.01 -24.11 -26.59
C ALA A 200 -51.45 -23.27 -27.81
N LYS A 201 -52.43 -23.77 -28.59
CA LYS A 201 -52.99 -23.05 -29.75
C LYS A 201 -53.69 -21.71 -29.43
N THR A 202 -53.97 -21.41 -28.16
CA THR A 202 -54.49 -20.08 -27.75
C THR A 202 -53.40 -19.01 -27.59
N LEU A 203 -52.13 -19.42 -27.63
CA LEU A 203 -50.96 -18.55 -27.42
C LEU A 203 -50.36 -18.13 -28.76
N ALA A 204 -49.63 -17.01 -28.77
CA ALA A 204 -48.90 -16.57 -29.96
C ALA A 204 -47.78 -17.57 -30.33
N PRO A 205 -47.65 -17.98 -31.61
CA PRO A 205 -46.58 -18.86 -32.04
C PRO A 205 -45.23 -18.12 -32.10
N ASN A 206 -44.16 -18.85 -31.82
CA ASN A 206 -42.79 -18.39 -31.98
C ASN A 206 -42.30 -18.71 -33.41
N PRO A 207 -41.21 -18.10 -33.91
CA PRO A 207 -40.61 -18.46 -35.18
C PRO A 207 -40.17 -19.94 -35.23
N ILE A 208 -40.37 -20.59 -36.37
CA ILE A 208 -39.78 -21.91 -36.66
C ILE A 208 -38.29 -21.72 -36.96
N GLY A 209 -37.43 -22.57 -36.41
CA GLY A 209 -35.98 -22.55 -36.62
C GLY A 209 -35.15 -22.29 -35.35
N PRO A 210 -35.31 -21.16 -34.65
CA PRO A 210 -34.62 -20.92 -33.38
C PRO A 210 -35.08 -21.87 -32.27
N MET A 211 -34.15 -22.25 -31.38
CA MET A 211 -34.47 -23.06 -30.19
C MET A 211 -35.44 -22.29 -29.28
N ASN A 212 -36.61 -22.87 -29.03
CA ASN A 212 -37.65 -22.35 -28.15
C ASN A 212 -38.22 -23.51 -27.32
N TYR A 213 -37.83 -23.59 -26.05
CA TYR A 213 -38.26 -24.68 -25.17
C TYR A 213 -39.79 -24.68 -24.96
N SER A 214 -40.43 -25.80 -25.31
CA SER A 214 -41.88 -25.99 -25.26
C SER A 214 -42.24 -27.43 -24.88
N ASN A 215 -43.08 -27.60 -23.84
CA ASN A 215 -43.54 -28.94 -23.45
C ASN A 215 -44.52 -29.51 -24.47
N THR A 216 -45.28 -28.66 -25.17
CA THR A 216 -46.23 -29.02 -26.23
C THR A 216 -45.59 -29.90 -27.31
N ASN A 217 -44.32 -29.65 -27.65
CA ASN A 217 -43.58 -30.48 -28.62
C ASN A 217 -43.56 -31.96 -28.24
N PHE A 218 -43.40 -32.26 -26.96
CA PHE A 218 -43.29 -33.62 -26.46
C PHE A 218 -44.65 -34.27 -26.18
N VAL A 219 -45.69 -33.47 -25.94
CA VAL A 219 -47.10 -33.93 -26.01
C VAL A 219 -47.44 -34.36 -27.44
N VAL A 220 -47.11 -33.55 -28.45
CA VAL A 220 -47.31 -33.91 -29.85
C VAL A 220 -46.49 -35.15 -30.25
N LEU A 221 -45.21 -35.25 -29.85
CA LEU A 221 -44.40 -36.46 -30.07
C LEU A 221 -45.00 -37.71 -29.41
N GLY A 222 -45.63 -37.59 -28.23
CA GLY A 222 -46.37 -38.67 -27.60
C GLY A 222 -47.54 -39.14 -28.46
N LEU A 223 -48.36 -38.22 -28.98
CA LEU A 223 -49.46 -38.54 -29.90
C LEU A 223 -48.98 -39.15 -31.21
N ILE A 224 -47.91 -38.63 -31.80
CA ILE A 224 -47.26 -39.20 -33.00
C ILE A 224 -46.81 -40.64 -32.71
N ALA A 225 -46.15 -40.90 -31.58
CA ALA A 225 -45.67 -42.23 -31.23
C ALA A 225 -46.78 -43.27 -31.08
N GLN A 226 -47.91 -42.88 -30.47
CA GLN A 226 -49.10 -43.74 -30.36
C GLN A 226 -49.69 -44.05 -31.74
N ARG A 227 -49.89 -43.02 -32.59
CA ARG A 227 -50.47 -43.18 -33.93
C ARG A 227 -49.54 -43.96 -34.88
N ALA A 228 -48.23 -43.79 -34.76
CA ALA A 228 -47.22 -44.58 -35.45
C ALA A 228 -47.21 -46.04 -35.00
N SER A 229 -47.41 -46.33 -33.71
CA SER A 229 -47.43 -47.71 -33.20
C SER A 229 -48.51 -48.58 -33.86
N CYS A 230 -49.66 -48.00 -34.21
CA CYS A 230 -50.74 -48.65 -34.97
C CYS A 230 -50.29 -49.25 -36.31
N LEU A 231 -49.20 -48.75 -36.90
CA LEU A 231 -48.63 -49.24 -38.16
C LEU A 231 -47.57 -50.34 -37.95
N THR A 232 -47.27 -50.69 -36.69
CA THR A 232 -46.32 -51.74 -36.33
C THR A 232 -47.02 -53.08 -36.03
N PRO A 233 -46.32 -54.22 -36.11
CA PRO A 233 -46.87 -55.52 -35.69
C PRO A 233 -47.32 -55.59 -34.21
N GLY A 234 -46.94 -54.62 -33.37
CA GLY A 234 -47.39 -54.52 -31.98
C GLY A 234 -48.78 -53.91 -31.79
N GLY A 235 -49.40 -53.41 -32.87
CA GLY A 235 -50.69 -52.72 -32.83
C GLY A 235 -50.64 -51.34 -32.17
N CYS A 236 -51.80 -50.69 -32.03
CA CYS A 236 -51.91 -49.41 -31.35
C CYS A 236 -51.58 -49.56 -29.85
N GLN A 237 -50.50 -48.92 -29.41
CA GLN A 237 -50.02 -48.90 -28.03
C GLN A 237 -49.97 -47.47 -27.50
N SER A 238 -50.16 -47.32 -26.18
CA SER A 238 -50.05 -46.02 -25.53
C SER A 238 -48.58 -45.61 -25.35
N ILE A 239 -48.30 -44.31 -25.15
CA ILE A 239 -46.92 -43.85 -24.95
C ILE A 239 -46.32 -44.43 -23.66
N GLU A 240 -47.13 -44.61 -22.62
CA GLU A 240 -46.72 -45.26 -21.37
C GLU A 240 -46.33 -46.72 -21.62
N THR A 241 -47.09 -47.43 -22.46
CA THR A 241 -46.79 -48.82 -22.84
C THR A 241 -45.46 -48.92 -23.60
N LEU A 242 -45.24 -48.04 -24.58
CA LEU A 242 -44.01 -47.98 -25.38
C LEU A 242 -42.79 -47.60 -24.53
N VAL A 243 -42.91 -46.62 -23.64
CA VAL A 243 -41.82 -46.16 -22.75
C VAL A 243 -41.52 -47.20 -21.67
N ASN A 244 -42.54 -47.77 -21.01
CA ASN A 244 -42.33 -48.78 -19.96
C ASN A 244 -41.76 -50.09 -20.53
N GLY A 245 -42.22 -50.53 -21.71
CA GLY A 245 -41.64 -51.68 -22.40
C GLY A 245 -40.17 -51.46 -22.80
N MET A 246 -39.81 -50.24 -23.21
CA MET A 246 -38.41 -49.87 -23.47
C MET A 246 -37.57 -49.85 -22.19
N ALA A 247 -38.05 -49.18 -21.12
CA ALA A 247 -37.34 -49.06 -19.85
C ALA A 247 -37.10 -50.43 -19.18
N ALA A 248 -38.11 -51.29 -19.14
CA ALA A 248 -37.98 -52.67 -18.67
C ALA A 248 -37.01 -53.48 -19.55
N GLY A 249 -37.08 -53.32 -20.88
CA GLY A 249 -36.22 -54.02 -21.84
C GLY A 249 -34.72 -53.71 -21.70
N ILE A 250 -34.35 -52.51 -21.22
CA ILE A 250 -32.97 -52.18 -20.85
C ILE A 250 -32.70 -52.26 -19.34
N GLY A 251 -33.61 -52.85 -18.55
CA GLY A 251 -33.40 -53.17 -17.14
C GLY A 251 -33.40 -51.97 -16.18
N LEU A 252 -34.22 -50.95 -16.45
CA LEU A 252 -34.47 -49.84 -15.53
C LEU A 252 -35.57 -50.24 -14.55
N GLY A 253 -35.19 -50.66 -13.34
CA GLY A 253 -36.08 -51.39 -12.41
C GLY A 253 -37.06 -50.50 -11.66
N LYS A 254 -36.74 -49.21 -11.47
CA LYS A 254 -37.60 -48.22 -10.79
C LYS A 254 -37.94 -47.04 -11.69
N THR A 255 -37.59 -47.06 -12.98
CA THR A 255 -38.07 -46.08 -13.96
C THR A 255 -39.44 -46.49 -14.50
N ILE A 256 -40.43 -45.61 -14.39
CA ILE A 256 -41.78 -45.84 -14.91
C ILE A 256 -42.43 -44.55 -15.40
N PHE A 257 -43.15 -44.63 -16.51
CA PHE A 257 -44.18 -43.67 -16.92
C PHE A 257 -45.49 -44.12 -16.27
N PRO A 258 -45.97 -43.42 -15.21
CA PRO A 258 -47.12 -43.86 -14.45
C PRO A 258 -48.44 -43.45 -15.12
N THR A 259 -49.45 -44.33 -15.06
CA THR A 259 -50.82 -44.07 -15.54
C THR A 259 -51.75 -43.48 -14.47
N GLY A 260 -51.22 -43.25 -13.25
CA GLY A 260 -51.92 -42.65 -12.11
C GLY A 260 -50.93 -41.94 -11.18
N THR A 261 -51.40 -41.36 -10.08
CA THR A 261 -50.57 -40.48 -9.22
C THR A 261 -49.53 -41.22 -8.36
N GLY A 262 -49.69 -42.52 -8.14
CA GLY A 262 -48.90 -43.34 -7.21
C GLY A 262 -47.50 -43.74 -7.70
N TYR A 263 -46.65 -44.08 -6.74
CA TYR A 263 -45.30 -44.60 -6.95
C TYR A 263 -45.29 -46.15 -6.89
N THR A 264 -44.21 -46.76 -7.38
CA THR A 264 -44.02 -48.24 -7.35
C THR A 264 -42.93 -48.69 -6.38
N ALA A 265 -42.19 -47.74 -5.79
CA ALA A 265 -41.23 -47.95 -4.70
C ALA A 265 -41.44 -46.89 -3.60
N SER A 266 -40.58 -46.91 -2.57
CA SER A 266 -40.47 -45.83 -1.59
C SER A 266 -40.16 -44.49 -2.27
N HIS A 267 -40.74 -43.40 -1.78
CA HIS A 267 -40.66 -42.08 -2.39
C HIS A 267 -40.65 -40.97 -1.32
N PRO A 268 -40.15 -39.77 -1.64
CA PRO A 268 -40.28 -38.60 -0.78
C PRO A 268 -41.69 -38.00 -0.83
N ARG A 269 -42.03 -37.17 0.17
CA ARG A 269 -43.26 -36.38 0.25
C ARG A 269 -42.99 -34.91 0.00
N THR A 270 -43.20 -34.44 -1.22
CA THR A 270 -42.68 -33.14 -1.67
C THR A 270 -43.59 -31.99 -1.26
N MET A 271 -43.01 -30.94 -0.66
CA MET A 271 -43.73 -29.72 -0.30
C MET A 271 -43.21 -28.50 -1.09
N GLU A 272 -44.08 -27.85 -1.86
CA GLU A 272 -43.80 -26.58 -2.56
C GLU A 272 -44.26 -25.38 -1.71
N THR A 273 -43.72 -24.17 -1.92
CA THR A 273 -44.11 -22.94 -1.18
C THR A 273 -44.28 -21.77 -2.15
N VAL A 274 -45.30 -20.92 -1.92
CA VAL A 274 -45.63 -19.79 -2.80
C VAL A 274 -44.61 -18.66 -2.67
N LEU A 275 -43.96 -18.31 -3.80
CA LEU A 275 -42.77 -17.45 -3.88
C LEU A 275 -43.02 -15.97 -4.19
N SER A 276 -44.24 -15.59 -4.57
CA SER A 276 -44.57 -14.22 -4.99
C SER A 276 -46.05 -13.94 -4.88
N ASP A 277 -46.42 -12.68 -4.60
CA ASP A 277 -47.81 -12.21 -4.54
C ASP A 277 -48.47 -12.02 -5.94
N ASP A 278 -47.81 -12.43 -7.03
CA ASP A 278 -48.35 -12.34 -8.40
C ASP A 278 -49.42 -13.43 -8.70
N THR A 279 -50.49 -13.41 -7.89
CA THR A 279 -51.88 -13.87 -8.14
C THR A 279 -52.17 -15.28 -8.66
N LEU A 280 -51.15 -16.08 -9.04
CA LEU A 280 -51.28 -17.35 -9.76
C LEU A 280 -52.16 -18.39 -9.06
N TYR A 281 -52.03 -18.52 -7.74
CA TYR A 281 -52.67 -19.57 -6.95
C TYR A 281 -53.84 -19.07 -6.09
N LYS A 282 -54.03 -17.74 -5.95
CA LYS A 282 -54.88 -17.10 -4.91
C LYS A 282 -54.53 -17.51 -3.47
N VAL A 283 -53.24 -17.70 -3.19
CA VAL A 283 -52.72 -18.08 -1.88
C VAL A 283 -51.67 -17.07 -1.44
N SER A 284 -51.63 -16.78 -0.14
CA SER A 284 -50.60 -15.96 0.49
C SER A 284 -49.18 -16.46 0.20
N TYR A 285 -48.28 -15.50 -0.04
CA TYR A 285 -46.83 -15.71 -0.01
C TYR A 285 -46.40 -16.49 1.25
N GLY A 286 -45.56 -17.51 1.09
CA GLY A 286 -45.06 -18.35 2.18
C GLY A 286 -45.94 -19.55 2.58
N SER A 287 -47.14 -19.73 2.01
CA SER A 287 -47.95 -20.95 2.23
C SER A 287 -47.35 -22.18 1.54
N ARG A 288 -47.44 -23.36 2.18
CA ARG A 288 -46.90 -24.65 1.72
C ARG A 288 -47.98 -25.60 1.18
N PHE A 289 -47.64 -26.39 0.16
CA PHE A 289 -48.54 -27.35 -0.51
C PHE A 289 -47.87 -28.70 -0.75
N ASP A 290 -48.61 -29.80 -0.53
CA ASP A 290 -48.14 -31.15 -0.87
C ASP A 290 -48.29 -31.39 -2.38
N MET A 291 -47.16 -31.61 -3.06
CA MET A 291 -47.09 -31.95 -4.49
C MET A 291 -46.52 -33.35 -4.73
N THR A 292 -46.57 -34.23 -3.73
CA THR A 292 -46.16 -35.64 -3.85
C THR A 292 -46.88 -36.37 -4.98
N TYR A 293 -48.17 -36.06 -5.18
CA TYR A 293 -49.10 -36.81 -6.03
C TYR A 293 -49.57 -36.02 -7.26
N VAL A 294 -48.63 -35.38 -7.99
CA VAL A 294 -48.95 -34.72 -9.27
C VAL A 294 -49.61 -35.71 -10.25
N ASP A 295 -50.72 -35.29 -10.86
CA ASP A 295 -51.41 -36.05 -11.90
C ASP A 295 -50.50 -36.18 -13.15
N PRO A 296 -50.15 -37.41 -13.59
CA PRO A 296 -49.24 -37.60 -14.72
C PRO A 296 -49.84 -37.17 -16.06
N ARG A 297 -51.15 -36.97 -16.18
CA ARG A 297 -51.81 -36.57 -17.45
C ARG A 297 -51.52 -35.11 -17.84
N VAL A 298 -51.15 -34.26 -16.89
CA VAL A 298 -50.85 -32.84 -17.14
C VAL A 298 -49.45 -32.61 -17.72
N PRO A 299 -48.35 -33.21 -17.19
CA PRO A 299 -47.03 -33.14 -17.82
C PRO A 299 -46.83 -34.24 -18.89
N TRP A 300 -47.55 -35.37 -18.77
CA TRP A 300 -47.58 -36.52 -19.69
C TRP A 300 -46.23 -36.88 -20.32
N SER A 301 -46.18 -37.14 -21.62
CA SER A 301 -44.97 -37.50 -22.38
C SER A 301 -43.91 -36.39 -22.44
N ALA A 302 -44.19 -35.20 -21.87
CA ALA A 302 -43.22 -34.14 -21.67
C ALA A 302 -42.61 -34.11 -20.26
N GLY A 303 -43.17 -34.80 -19.24
CA GLY A 303 -42.65 -34.68 -17.88
C GLY A 303 -43.17 -35.61 -16.77
N ALA A 304 -43.94 -36.66 -17.06
CA ALA A 304 -44.64 -37.45 -16.04
C ALA A 304 -43.82 -38.51 -15.27
N MET A 305 -42.63 -38.90 -15.75
CA MET A 305 -41.98 -40.13 -15.29
C MET A 305 -41.42 -40.06 -13.86
N LEU A 306 -41.36 -41.24 -13.25
CA LEU A 306 -40.66 -41.55 -12.02
C LEU A 306 -39.37 -42.32 -12.34
N SER A 307 -38.32 -42.15 -11.55
CA SER A 307 -37.07 -42.93 -11.67
C SER A 307 -36.30 -42.99 -10.35
N SER A 308 -35.23 -43.80 -10.32
CA SER A 308 -34.21 -43.76 -9.28
C SER A 308 -32.87 -43.25 -9.83
N PRO A 309 -31.99 -42.65 -9.00
CA PRO A 309 -30.63 -42.27 -9.39
C PRO A 309 -29.82 -43.40 -10.06
N ALA A 310 -29.98 -44.65 -9.60
CA ALA A 310 -29.29 -45.80 -10.18
C ALA A 310 -29.75 -46.10 -11.61
N ASP A 311 -31.05 -46.01 -11.88
CA ASP A 311 -31.61 -46.18 -13.23
C ASP A 311 -31.28 -44.97 -14.13
N GLU A 312 -31.27 -43.75 -13.59
CA GLU A 312 -30.94 -42.53 -14.33
C GLU A 312 -29.50 -42.53 -14.85
N LEU A 313 -28.54 -43.03 -14.05
CA LEU A 313 -27.15 -43.21 -14.47
C LEU A 313 -27.02 -44.19 -15.65
N ARG A 314 -27.77 -45.30 -15.59
CA ARG A 314 -27.83 -46.31 -16.65
C ARG A 314 -28.50 -45.74 -17.90
N TRP A 315 -29.59 -45.00 -17.73
CA TRP A 315 -30.32 -44.35 -18.81
C TRP A 315 -29.48 -43.28 -19.52
N VAL A 316 -28.80 -42.39 -18.79
CA VAL A 316 -28.10 -41.28 -19.45
C VAL A 316 -26.83 -41.71 -20.18
N ARG A 317 -26.10 -42.73 -19.69
CA ARG A 317 -25.04 -43.35 -20.47
C ARG A 317 -25.61 -43.92 -21.78
N GLN A 318 -26.75 -44.61 -21.75
CA GLN A 318 -27.45 -45.07 -22.96
C GLN A 318 -27.94 -43.91 -23.86
N LEU A 319 -28.49 -42.83 -23.28
CA LEU A 319 -28.98 -41.67 -24.03
C LEU A 319 -27.86 -40.97 -24.82
N ALA A 320 -26.69 -40.80 -24.21
CA ALA A 320 -25.55 -40.09 -24.81
C ALA A 320 -24.67 -40.99 -25.70
N THR A 321 -24.42 -42.24 -25.30
CA THR A 321 -23.48 -43.15 -25.99
C THR A 321 -24.13 -44.23 -26.86
N ASN A 322 -25.41 -44.54 -26.63
CA ASN A 322 -26.11 -45.69 -27.21
C ASN A 322 -25.43 -47.05 -26.95
N ASN A 323 -24.76 -47.22 -25.79
CA ASN A 323 -24.01 -48.43 -25.43
C ASN A 323 -24.85 -49.73 -25.33
N LEU A 324 -26.19 -49.63 -25.23
CA LEU A 324 -27.13 -50.76 -25.26
C LEU A 324 -27.85 -50.92 -26.61
N GLY A 325 -27.54 -50.08 -27.62
CA GLY A 325 -28.00 -50.24 -28.99
C GLY A 325 -29.52 -50.05 -29.21
N LEU A 326 -30.18 -49.17 -28.45
CA LEU A 326 -31.61 -48.86 -28.66
C LEU A 326 -31.88 -48.19 -30.01
N LEU A 327 -30.92 -47.42 -30.53
CA LEU A 327 -30.99 -46.72 -31.83
C LEU A 327 -29.93 -47.26 -32.80
N SER A 328 -30.11 -47.00 -34.10
CA SER A 328 -29.03 -47.19 -35.07
C SER A 328 -27.90 -46.16 -34.85
N PRO A 329 -26.65 -46.46 -35.27
CA PRO A 329 -25.56 -45.49 -35.20
C PRO A 329 -25.84 -44.19 -35.94
N ALA A 330 -26.59 -44.24 -37.05
CA ALA A 330 -26.97 -43.06 -37.83
C ALA A 330 -27.95 -42.16 -37.07
N THR A 331 -28.97 -42.76 -36.44
CA THR A 331 -29.98 -42.02 -35.66
C THR A 331 -29.43 -41.49 -34.34
N GLN A 332 -28.51 -42.21 -33.69
CA GLN A 332 -27.76 -41.66 -32.54
C GLN A 332 -26.83 -40.50 -32.96
N ALA A 333 -26.15 -40.59 -34.10
CA ALA A 333 -25.30 -39.51 -34.60
C ALA A 333 -26.13 -38.25 -34.89
N GLN A 334 -27.31 -38.39 -35.52
CA GLN A 334 -28.25 -37.29 -35.70
C GLN A 334 -28.74 -36.71 -34.35
N ARG A 335 -29.04 -37.55 -33.35
CA ARG A 335 -29.44 -37.08 -32.01
C ARG A 335 -28.44 -36.12 -31.37
N VAL A 336 -27.14 -36.43 -31.42
CA VAL A 336 -26.10 -35.62 -30.75
C VAL A 336 -25.43 -34.59 -31.66
N GLY A 337 -25.55 -34.73 -32.99
CA GLY A 337 -24.97 -33.82 -33.98
C GLY A 337 -25.92 -32.73 -34.50
N ASP A 338 -27.23 -33.01 -34.61
CA ASP A 338 -28.22 -32.07 -35.14
C ASP A 338 -28.68 -31.06 -34.08
N THR A 339 -27.73 -30.35 -33.45
CA THR A 339 -27.98 -29.44 -32.33
C THR A 339 -28.26 -28.00 -32.74
N THR A 340 -29.26 -27.38 -32.14
CA THR A 340 -29.51 -25.94 -32.26
C THR A 340 -29.02 -25.20 -31.01
N PRO A 341 -28.17 -24.16 -31.12
CA PRO A 341 -27.81 -23.31 -30.00
C PRO A 341 -29.03 -22.59 -29.41
N GLY A 342 -29.05 -22.45 -28.09
CA GLY A 342 -30.10 -21.77 -27.34
C GLY A 342 -29.76 -21.71 -25.86
N GLU A 343 -30.80 -21.63 -25.04
CA GLU A 343 -30.67 -21.51 -23.59
C GLU A 343 -31.66 -22.45 -22.88
N VAL A 344 -31.23 -23.05 -21.77
CA VAL A 344 -32.11 -23.80 -20.86
C VAL A 344 -31.92 -23.23 -19.45
N ALA A 345 -32.90 -22.47 -18.98
CA ALA A 345 -32.96 -21.90 -17.62
C ALA A 345 -31.72 -21.05 -17.23
N GLY A 346 -31.36 -20.06 -18.05
CA GLY A 346 -30.22 -19.16 -17.85
C GLY A 346 -28.87 -19.72 -18.32
N ILE A 347 -28.83 -20.96 -18.81
CA ILE A 347 -27.59 -21.67 -19.17
C ILE A 347 -27.52 -21.88 -20.70
N PRO A 348 -26.45 -21.41 -21.38
CA PRO A 348 -26.20 -21.70 -22.78
C PRO A 348 -26.13 -23.21 -23.05
N ALA A 349 -26.91 -23.67 -24.03
CA ALA A 349 -27.06 -25.09 -24.33
C ALA A 349 -27.22 -25.34 -25.84
N ASN A 350 -26.76 -26.50 -26.29
CA ASN A 350 -26.95 -26.99 -27.66
C ASN A 350 -28.01 -28.10 -27.63
N TYR A 351 -29.23 -27.81 -28.09
CA TYR A 351 -30.37 -28.74 -28.00
C TYR A 351 -30.43 -29.63 -29.26
N GLY A 352 -30.19 -30.93 -29.09
CA GLY A 352 -30.26 -31.97 -30.11
C GLY A 352 -31.61 -32.73 -30.07
N LEU A 353 -31.67 -33.94 -30.63
CA LEU A 353 -32.94 -34.68 -30.74
C LEU A 353 -33.32 -35.35 -29.41
N ALA A 354 -34.12 -34.61 -28.61
CA ALA A 354 -34.55 -34.96 -27.26
C ALA A 354 -33.40 -35.19 -26.26
N ILE A 355 -32.31 -34.45 -26.43
CA ILE A 355 -31.13 -34.37 -25.56
C ILE A 355 -30.59 -32.95 -25.66
N TYR A 356 -29.90 -32.42 -24.65
CA TYR A 356 -29.07 -31.23 -24.84
C TYR A 356 -27.68 -31.38 -24.27
N GLY A 357 -26.74 -30.68 -24.91
CA GLY A 357 -25.37 -30.50 -24.46
C GLY A 357 -25.21 -29.18 -23.71
N MET A 358 -24.56 -29.23 -22.56
CA MET A 358 -24.05 -28.08 -21.80
C MET A 358 -22.54 -28.29 -21.55
N PRO A 359 -21.72 -27.25 -21.37
CA PRO A 359 -20.27 -27.43 -21.21
C PRO A 359 -19.92 -28.13 -19.89
N SER A 360 -18.84 -28.93 -19.88
CA SER A 360 -18.23 -29.47 -18.67
C SER A 360 -17.24 -28.46 -18.09
N VAL A 361 -17.41 -28.11 -16.83
CA VAL A 361 -16.52 -27.16 -16.12
C VAL A 361 -15.19 -27.82 -15.74
N GLY A 362 -15.15 -29.15 -15.59
CA GLY A 362 -13.91 -29.88 -15.28
C GLY A 362 -13.02 -30.16 -16.49
N THR A 363 -13.60 -30.34 -17.68
CA THR A 363 -12.88 -30.86 -18.87
C THR A 363 -12.87 -29.90 -20.06
N GLY A 364 -13.83 -28.97 -20.15
CA GLY A 364 -14.04 -28.11 -21.31
C GLY A 364 -14.83 -28.77 -22.46
N GLY A 365 -15.12 -30.08 -22.38
CA GLY A 365 -15.99 -30.79 -23.33
C GLY A 365 -17.49 -30.63 -23.01
N ALA A 366 -18.27 -31.65 -23.37
CA ALA A 366 -19.73 -31.61 -23.27
C ALA A 366 -20.32 -32.60 -22.24
N LEU A 367 -21.21 -32.09 -21.40
CA LEU A 367 -22.18 -32.85 -20.61
C LEU A 367 -23.44 -33.04 -21.46
N LEU A 368 -23.71 -34.27 -21.88
CA LEU A 368 -24.87 -34.62 -22.70
C LEU A 368 -25.98 -35.24 -21.84
N GLY A 369 -27.20 -34.70 -21.86
CA GLY A 369 -28.27 -35.19 -21.00
C GLY A 369 -29.55 -34.38 -21.06
N HIS A 370 -30.26 -34.33 -19.93
CA HIS A 370 -31.44 -33.47 -19.74
C HIS A 370 -31.73 -33.24 -18.25
N SER A 371 -32.39 -32.12 -17.94
CA SER A 371 -32.88 -31.78 -16.60
C SER A 371 -34.41 -31.86 -16.49
N GLY A 372 -34.91 -31.80 -15.25
CA GLY A 372 -36.33 -31.77 -14.95
C GLY A 372 -36.68 -30.88 -13.77
N LEU A 373 -37.91 -30.34 -13.81
CA LEU A 373 -38.60 -29.65 -12.74
C LEU A 373 -40.07 -30.11 -12.80
N ILE A 374 -40.64 -30.49 -11.65
CA ILE A 374 -42.06 -30.83 -11.50
C ILE A 374 -42.45 -30.83 -10.00
N GLY A 375 -43.39 -29.98 -9.59
CA GLY A 375 -43.98 -29.96 -8.24
C GLY A 375 -42.98 -30.17 -7.10
N GLY A 376 -42.12 -29.17 -6.85
CA GLY A 376 -41.04 -29.22 -5.86
C GLY A 376 -39.93 -30.26 -6.07
N ASN A 377 -39.95 -31.08 -7.12
CA ASN A 377 -38.86 -31.99 -7.50
C ASN A 377 -38.00 -31.34 -8.60
N THR A 378 -36.67 -31.44 -8.53
CA THR A 378 -35.81 -31.19 -9.69
C THR A 378 -34.85 -32.35 -9.93
N SER A 379 -34.61 -32.68 -11.19
CA SER A 379 -33.71 -33.75 -11.63
C SER A 379 -32.64 -33.21 -12.59
N SER A 380 -31.45 -33.80 -12.62
CA SER A 380 -30.50 -33.66 -13.72
C SER A 380 -29.75 -34.97 -13.92
N LEU A 381 -29.82 -35.48 -15.15
CA LEU A 381 -29.10 -36.67 -15.56
C LEU A 381 -28.30 -36.36 -16.82
N PHE A 382 -26.98 -36.48 -16.71
CA PHE A 382 -26.01 -36.09 -17.74
C PHE A 382 -24.82 -37.05 -17.79
N TYR A 383 -24.17 -37.09 -18.95
CA TYR A 383 -22.98 -37.89 -19.22
C TYR A 383 -21.84 -36.99 -19.70
N ASN A 384 -20.73 -36.99 -18.98
CA ASN A 384 -19.46 -36.41 -19.42
C ASN A 384 -18.73 -37.42 -20.30
N GLN A 385 -18.52 -37.06 -21.58
CA GLN A 385 -17.86 -37.93 -22.55
C GLN A 385 -16.36 -38.14 -22.28
N ASP A 386 -15.67 -37.11 -21.76
CA ASP A 386 -14.22 -37.11 -21.55
C ASP A 386 -13.80 -37.91 -20.30
N LEU A 387 -14.72 -38.10 -19.35
CA LEU A 387 -14.50 -38.88 -18.13
C LEU A 387 -15.11 -40.29 -18.15
N ASP A 388 -15.96 -40.60 -19.15
CA ASP A 388 -16.94 -41.69 -19.09
C ASP A 388 -17.69 -41.68 -17.74
N ALA A 389 -18.21 -40.51 -17.37
CA ALA A 389 -18.91 -40.29 -16.11
C ALA A 389 -20.38 -39.97 -16.38
N ALA A 390 -21.27 -40.84 -15.92
CA ALA A 390 -22.69 -40.54 -15.79
C ALA A 390 -22.96 -39.91 -14.42
N TYR A 391 -23.89 -38.97 -14.39
CA TYR A 391 -24.36 -38.26 -13.20
C TYR A 391 -25.89 -38.34 -13.15
N ALA A 392 -26.44 -38.47 -11.93
CA ALA A 392 -27.86 -38.35 -11.64
C ALA A 392 -28.03 -37.55 -10.35
N ILE A 393 -28.94 -36.57 -10.33
CA ILE A 393 -29.12 -35.62 -9.21
C ILE A 393 -30.62 -35.38 -9.06
N ASN A 394 -31.19 -35.65 -7.87
CA ASN A 394 -32.61 -35.43 -7.57
C ASN A 394 -32.80 -34.66 -6.25
N PHE A 395 -33.51 -33.54 -6.31
CA PHE A 395 -33.87 -32.69 -5.17
C PHE A 395 -35.35 -32.82 -4.81
N VAL A 396 -35.65 -32.61 -3.52
CA VAL A 396 -37.01 -32.61 -2.97
C VAL A 396 -37.25 -31.37 -2.12
N GLY A 397 -38.29 -30.61 -2.46
CA GLY A 397 -38.92 -29.61 -1.60
C GLY A 397 -38.51 -28.17 -1.87
N TYR A 398 -39.30 -27.24 -1.33
CA TYR A 398 -39.13 -25.81 -1.52
C TYR A 398 -37.95 -25.20 -0.76
N GLN A 399 -37.27 -24.24 -1.40
CA GLN A 399 -36.14 -23.48 -0.87
C GLN A 399 -35.99 -22.07 -1.43
N GLY A 400 -35.29 -21.22 -0.66
CA GLY A 400 -34.54 -20.08 -1.18
C GLY A 400 -33.04 -20.41 -1.33
N LEU A 401 -32.35 -19.66 -2.21
CA LEU A 401 -30.88 -19.56 -2.34
C LEU A 401 -30.07 -20.87 -2.20
N ALA A 402 -30.14 -21.72 -3.24
CA ALA A 402 -29.33 -22.94 -3.39
C ALA A 402 -27.80 -22.72 -3.46
N GLN A 403 -27.33 -21.46 -3.50
CA GLN A 403 -25.91 -21.07 -3.37
C GLN A 403 -25.27 -21.55 -2.05
N SER A 404 -26.08 -21.89 -1.05
CA SER A 404 -25.64 -22.38 0.25
C SER A 404 -25.26 -23.86 0.24
N TRP A 405 -26.14 -24.76 -0.23
CA TRP A 405 -25.95 -26.21 0.01
C TRP A 405 -24.89 -26.85 -0.89
N PHE A 406 -24.77 -26.37 -2.13
CA PHE A 406 -23.55 -26.53 -2.91
C PHE A 406 -22.73 -25.26 -2.75
N PRO A 407 -21.79 -25.21 -1.78
CA PRO A 407 -20.66 -24.33 -1.95
C PRO A 407 -20.00 -24.73 -3.26
N LEU A 408 -20.13 -23.88 -4.28
CA LEU A 408 -19.08 -23.80 -5.28
C LEU A 408 -17.79 -23.61 -4.49
N TYR A 409 -16.87 -24.57 -4.62
CA TYR A 409 -15.48 -24.38 -4.23
C TYR A 409 -14.88 -23.32 -5.19
N GLY A 410 -15.29 -22.05 -5.04
CA GLY A 410 -14.62 -20.88 -5.61
C GLY A 410 -15.45 -19.61 -5.80
N ALA A 411 -16.78 -19.69 -5.92
CA ALA A 411 -17.57 -18.56 -6.43
C ALA A 411 -19.01 -18.51 -5.92
N THR A 412 -19.23 -17.82 -4.80
CA THR A 412 -20.54 -17.26 -4.45
C THR A 412 -20.92 -16.10 -5.39
N ASP A 413 -19.94 -15.25 -5.74
CA ASP A 413 -20.25 -13.87 -6.17
C ASP A 413 -20.09 -13.63 -7.67
N ALA A 414 -19.02 -14.17 -8.28
CA ALA A 414 -18.69 -13.95 -9.69
C ALA A 414 -19.76 -14.48 -10.66
N PHE A 415 -20.38 -15.63 -10.34
CA PHE A 415 -21.46 -16.20 -11.14
C PHE A 415 -22.84 -15.64 -10.74
N GLY A 416 -22.99 -15.20 -9.49
CA GLY A 416 -24.20 -14.52 -9.02
C GLY A 416 -24.52 -13.28 -9.85
N GLN A 417 -23.53 -12.43 -10.11
CA GLN A 417 -23.74 -11.24 -10.95
C GLN A 417 -24.19 -11.56 -12.37
N TYR A 418 -23.77 -12.69 -12.98
CA TYR A 418 -24.23 -13.06 -14.31
C TYR A 418 -25.74 -13.37 -14.31
N VAL A 419 -26.21 -14.19 -13.36
CA VAL A 419 -27.64 -14.58 -13.22
C VAL A 419 -28.52 -13.38 -12.83
N TYR A 420 -28.01 -12.40 -12.09
CA TYR A 420 -28.71 -11.15 -11.82
C TYR A 420 -28.68 -10.17 -13.01
N ALA A 421 -27.58 -10.10 -13.78
CA ALA A 421 -27.42 -9.17 -14.89
C ALA A 421 -28.27 -9.52 -16.13
N THR A 422 -28.65 -10.79 -16.31
CA THR A 422 -29.59 -11.22 -17.37
C THR A 422 -31.03 -10.75 -17.14
N GLY A 423 -31.31 -9.97 -16.09
CA GLY A 423 -32.50 -9.12 -16.04
C GLY A 423 -33.82 -9.85 -15.75
N ALA A 424 -33.78 -10.91 -14.93
CA ALA A 424 -34.97 -11.68 -14.54
C ALA A 424 -35.27 -11.60 -13.03
N PRO A 425 -35.75 -10.45 -12.50
CA PRO A 425 -36.10 -10.32 -11.09
C PRO A 425 -37.25 -11.26 -10.71
N GLY A 426 -37.08 -12.00 -9.61
CA GLY A 426 -38.10 -12.91 -9.07
C GLY A 426 -38.02 -14.36 -9.56
N SER A 427 -37.37 -14.65 -10.69
CA SER A 427 -37.09 -16.03 -11.09
C SER A 427 -35.71 -16.48 -10.62
N GLY A 428 -35.57 -16.75 -9.32
CA GLY A 428 -34.43 -17.50 -8.80
C GLY A 428 -34.45 -18.91 -9.40
N ALA A 429 -33.63 -19.17 -10.42
CA ALA A 429 -33.67 -20.40 -11.21
C ALA A 429 -33.00 -21.59 -10.47
N PHE A 430 -33.67 -22.08 -9.42
CA PHE A 430 -33.25 -23.27 -8.67
C PHE A 430 -33.11 -24.45 -9.64
N SER A 431 -31.89 -24.98 -9.79
CA SER A 431 -31.66 -26.08 -10.71
C SER A 431 -30.58 -27.05 -10.24
N SER A 432 -30.94 -28.33 -10.33
CA SER A 432 -30.03 -29.48 -10.37
C SER A 432 -28.90 -29.34 -11.40
N VAL A 433 -29.08 -28.49 -12.41
CA VAL A 433 -28.11 -28.16 -13.48
C VAL A 433 -26.90 -27.40 -12.94
N ILE A 434 -27.10 -26.47 -11.99
CA ILE A 434 -25.98 -25.77 -11.31
C ILE A 434 -25.23 -26.74 -10.39
N THR A 435 -25.97 -27.60 -9.67
CA THR A 435 -25.38 -28.69 -8.87
C THR A 435 -24.56 -29.65 -9.72
N LEU A 436 -24.99 -29.95 -10.94
CA LEU A 436 -24.26 -30.80 -11.88
C LEU A 436 -22.88 -30.22 -12.23
N TRP A 437 -22.77 -28.92 -12.53
CA TRP A 437 -21.48 -28.30 -12.80
C TRP A 437 -20.53 -28.36 -11.59
N ALA A 438 -21.06 -28.19 -10.37
CA ALA A 438 -20.28 -28.36 -9.15
C ALA A 438 -19.84 -29.81 -8.93
N LEU A 439 -20.72 -30.78 -9.21
CA LEU A 439 -20.43 -32.22 -9.14
C LEU A 439 -19.36 -32.63 -10.15
N ASP A 440 -19.54 -32.28 -11.42
CA ASP A 440 -18.64 -32.60 -12.54
C ASP A 440 -17.19 -32.12 -12.28
N ARG A 441 -17.02 -30.88 -11.82
CA ARG A 441 -15.69 -30.35 -11.44
C ARG A 441 -15.07 -31.12 -10.28
N ASN A 442 -15.83 -31.43 -9.22
CA ASN A 442 -15.31 -32.17 -8.06
C ASN A 442 -14.96 -33.62 -8.41
N VAL A 443 -15.76 -34.28 -9.26
CA VAL A 443 -15.47 -35.62 -9.78
C VAL A 443 -14.22 -35.59 -10.67
N THR A 444 -14.08 -34.59 -11.55
CA THR A 444 -12.87 -34.40 -12.37
C THR A 444 -11.61 -34.28 -11.50
N LEU A 445 -11.64 -33.45 -10.45
CA LEU A 445 -10.50 -33.27 -9.54
C LEU A 445 -10.15 -34.57 -8.81
N ALA A 446 -11.15 -35.30 -8.31
CA ALA A 446 -10.94 -36.60 -7.68
C ALA A 446 -10.27 -37.60 -8.64
N LEU A 447 -10.75 -37.70 -9.88
CA LEU A 447 -10.23 -38.65 -10.88
C LEU A 447 -8.87 -38.25 -11.47
N THR A 448 -8.51 -36.96 -11.45
CA THR A 448 -7.21 -36.45 -11.94
C THR A 448 -6.16 -36.30 -10.84
N THR A 449 -6.44 -36.75 -9.60
CA THR A 449 -5.50 -36.64 -8.48
C THR A 449 -4.28 -37.55 -8.65
N GLN A 450 -3.15 -36.97 -9.06
CA GLN A 450 -1.86 -37.65 -9.21
C GLN A 450 -0.76 -36.92 -8.43
N GLY A 451 -0.41 -37.38 -7.22
CA GLY A 451 0.66 -36.76 -6.43
C GLY A 451 0.95 -37.42 -5.08
N SER A 452 2.04 -36.98 -4.44
CA SER A 452 2.54 -37.52 -3.17
C SER A 452 3.32 -36.47 -2.36
N CYS A 453 3.16 -36.50 -1.04
CA CYS A 453 4.06 -35.82 -0.09
C CYS A 453 5.04 -36.84 0.51
N SER A 454 6.32 -36.47 0.57
CA SER A 454 7.37 -37.18 1.31
C SER A 454 7.96 -36.25 2.38
N PHE A 455 7.88 -36.66 3.64
CA PHE A 455 8.53 -35.99 4.76
C PHE A 455 9.84 -36.73 5.06
N GLY A 456 10.96 -36.03 4.93
CA GLY A 456 12.28 -36.55 5.26
C GLY A 456 12.43 -36.73 6.78
N ALA A 457 13.37 -37.59 7.19
CA ALA A 457 13.80 -37.61 8.58
C ALA A 457 14.38 -36.24 8.95
N ALA A 458 13.96 -35.69 10.09
CA ALA A 458 14.38 -34.36 10.52
C ALA A 458 15.92 -34.26 10.61
N PRO A 459 16.55 -33.15 10.17
CA PRO A 459 15.94 -31.87 9.79
C PRO A 459 15.63 -31.72 8.28
N ALA A 460 15.66 -32.79 7.47
CA ALA A 460 15.74 -32.73 6.00
C ALA A 460 14.44 -32.33 5.25
N GLY A 461 13.48 -31.69 5.92
CA GLY A 461 12.30 -31.05 5.31
C GLY A 461 11.27 -31.99 4.69
N GLY A 462 10.26 -31.38 4.05
CA GLY A 462 9.21 -32.06 3.31
C GLY A 462 9.07 -31.54 1.88
N LEU A 463 8.73 -32.44 0.95
CA LEU A 463 8.42 -32.13 -0.44
C LEU A 463 7.06 -32.75 -0.79
N CYS A 464 6.14 -31.93 -1.30
CA CYS A 464 4.92 -32.42 -1.96
C CYS A 464 5.00 -32.14 -3.46
N SER A 465 4.76 -33.17 -4.26
CA SER A 465 4.84 -33.10 -5.72
C SER A 465 3.72 -33.88 -6.41
N GLY A 466 3.20 -33.34 -7.51
CA GLY A 466 2.07 -33.90 -8.25
C GLY A 466 1.20 -32.83 -8.90
N ASP A 467 0.11 -33.25 -9.54
CA ASP A 467 -0.86 -32.31 -10.11
C ASP A 467 -1.95 -31.91 -9.11
N ASN A 468 -2.53 -32.86 -8.38
CA ASN A 468 -3.30 -32.55 -7.19
C ASN A 468 -2.79 -33.43 -6.05
N VAL A 469 -2.64 -32.84 -4.87
CA VAL A 469 -2.30 -33.56 -3.64
C VAL A 469 -3.35 -33.22 -2.59
N ARG A 470 -3.85 -34.23 -1.87
CA ARG A 470 -4.84 -34.08 -0.79
C ARG A 470 -4.21 -34.49 0.53
N THR A 471 -4.17 -33.58 1.50
CA THR A 471 -3.62 -33.83 2.84
C THR A 471 -4.54 -33.32 3.95
N THR A 472 -4.26 -33.76 5.17
CA THR A 472 -4.59 -33.06 6.42
C THR A 472 -3.78 -31.76 6.54
N PRO A 473 -3.99 -30.93 7.59
CA PRO A 473 -3.02 -29.90 7.96
C PRO A 473 -1.59 -30.40 7.94
N LEU A 474 -0.68 -29.57 7.43
CA LEU A 474 0.75 -29.86 7.40
C LEU A 474 1.47 -28.99 8.42
N ASP A 475 1.93 -29.62 9.50
CA ASP A 475 2.70 -28.95 10.55
C ASP A 475 4.20 -28.97 10.21
N VAL A 476 4.78 -27.77 10.11
CA VAL A 476 6.16 -27.51 9.69
C VAL A 476 6.87 -26.85 10.88
N ALA A 477 7.05 -27.61 11.95
CA ALA A 477 7.79 -27.17 13.13
C ALA A 477 9.31 -27.30 12.90
N GLY A 478 10.06 -26.18 13.03
CA GLY A 478 11.53 -26.16 12.96
C GLY A 478 12.16 -26.72 11.67
N SER A 479 11.36 -26.84 10.60
CA SER A 479 11.69 -27.56 9.36
C SER A 479 11.41 -26.69 8.13
N SER A 480 11.60 -27.23 6.92
CA SER A 480 11.20 -26.56 5.68
C SER A 480 10.27 -27.42 4.82
N LEU A 481 9.30 -26.77 4.16
CA LEU A 481 8.36 -27.39 3.23
C LEU A 481 8.47 -26.72 1.86
N VAL A 482 8.56 -27.55 0.80
CA VAL A 482 8.53 -27.11 -0.60
C VAL A 482 7.36 -27.77 -1.32
N LEU A 483 6.63 -26.99 -2.11
CA LEU A 483 5.48 -27.44 -2.90
C LEU A 483 5.78 -27.21 -4.40
N GLN A 484 5.75 -28.28 -5.21
CA GLN A 484 6.17 -28.26 -6.62
C GLN A 484 5.24 -29.09 -7.54
N PRO A 485 4.50 -28.47 -8.48
CA PRO A 485 3.54 -29.16 -9.34
C PRO A 485 4.19 -29.93 -10.50
N SER A 486 3.46 -30.86 -11.13
CA SER A 486 4.01 -31.73 -12.21
C SER A 486 3.90 -31.19 -13.65
N ASN A 487 3.85 -29.85 -13.79
CA ASN A 487 3.82 -29.11 -15.06
C ASN A 487 2.60 -29.33 -15.98
N ARG A 488 1.55 -30.06 -15.57
CA ARG A 488 0.31 -30.10 -16.36
C ARG A 488 -0.52 -28.82 -16.19
N THR A 489 -1.50 -28.65 -17.06
CA THR A 489 -2.52 -27.60 -17.00
C THR A 489 -3.85 -28.24 -17.35
N ILE A 490 -4.86 -28.07 -16.50
CA ILE A 490 -6.24 -28.51 -16.78
C ILE A 490 -6.97 -27.32 -17.44
N GLY A 491 -7.99 -27.59 -18.26
CA GLY A 491 -8.78 -26.55 -18.91
C GLY A 491 -9.65 -25.79 -17.91
N GLY A 492 -9.69 -24.46 -18.04
CA GLY A 492 -10.66 -23.60 -17.36
C GLY A 492 -11.67 -23.00 -18.34
N ILE A 493 -12.72 -22.37 -17.80
CA ILE A 493 -13.69 -21.61 -18.59
C ILE A 493 -13.75 -20.19 -18.03
N SER A 494 -13.78 -19.19 -18.91
CA SER A 494 -14.05 -17.80 -18.59
C SER A 494 -15.35 -17.34 -19.27
N ILE A 495 -16.06 -16.42 -18.62
CA ILE A 495 -17.24 -15.76 -19.16
C ILE A 495 -16.76 -14.43 -19.76
N ASP A 496 -17.04 -14.17 -21.02
CA ASP A 496 -16.89 -12.84 -21.60
C ASP A 496 -17.97 -11.91 -21.01
N PRO A 497 -17.61 -10.87 -20.23
CA PRO A 497 -18.57 -9.98 -19.59
C PRO A 497 -19.33 -9.07 -20.59
N ALA A 498 -18.89 -8.99 -21.85
CA ALA A 498 -19.56 -8.20 -22.89
C ALA A 498 -20.59 -9.00 -23.70
N THR A 499 -20.52 -10.33 -23.70
CA THR A 499 -21.38 -11.19 -24.56
C THR A 499 -22.04 -12.35 -23.83
N GLY A 500 -21.60 -12.69 -22.61
CA GLY A 500 -22.01 -13.92 -21.91
C GLY A 500 -21.44 -15.20 -22.51
N ALA A 501 -20.61 -15.11 -23.56
CA ALA A 501 -20.01 -16.26 -24.19
C ALA A 501 -19.01 -16.96 -23.26
N LEU A 502 -19.11 -18.28 -23.17
CA LEU A 502 -18.16 -19.12 -22.45
C LEU A 502 -16.95 -19.39 -23.37
N SER A 503 -15.82 -18.76 -23.05
CA SER A 503 -14.55 -19.00 -23.75
C SER A 503 -13.67 -19.91 -22.89
N PRO A 504 -13.12 -21.02 -23.42
CA PRO A 504 -12.14 -21.81 -22.69
C PRO A 504 -10.89 -20.98 -22.41
N THR A 505 -10.45 -20.95 -21.16
CA THR A 505 -9.22 -20.28 -20.73
C THR A 505 -8.20 -21.27 -20.19
N SER A 506 -6.95 -21.10 -20.60
CA SER A 506 -5.84 -21.97 -20.22
C SER A 506 -5.32 -21.67 -18.81
N TYR A 507 -6.18 -21.77 -17.79
CA TYR A 507 -5.81 -21.62 -16.37
C TYR A 507 -6.61 -22.54 -15.44
N VAL A 508 -6.15 -23.77 -15.30
CA VAL A 508 -6.16 -24.49 -14.02
C VAL A 508 -4.73 -24.96 -13.76
N ARG A 509 -4.12 -24.46 -12.69
CA ARG A 509 -2.76 -24.84 -12.28
C ARG A 509 -2.79 -25.89 -11.17
N PRO A 510 -1.79 -26.77 -11.09
CA PRO A 510 -1.85 -27.92 -10.19
C PRO A 510 -1.52 -27.50 -8.73
N SER A 511 -2.26 -28.02 -7.76
CA SER A 511 -2.33 -27.45 -6.40
C SER A 511 -2.42 -28.46 -5.26
N LEU A 512 -1.99 -28.04 -4.07
CA LEU A 512 -2.32 -28.72 -2.81
C LEU A 512 -3.74 -28.28 -2.42
N ALA A 513 -4.68 -29.22 -2.45
CA ALA A 513 -6.10 -28.98 -2.22
C ALA A 513 -6.56 -29.71 -0.95
N THR A 514 -6.85 -28.96 0.10
CA THR A 514 -7.26 -29.51 1.41
C THR A 514 -8.75 -29.27 1.66
N PHE A 515 -9.45 -30.33 2.09
CA PHE A 515 -10.90 -30.40 2.20
C PHE A 515 -11.28 -30.80 3.64
N GLY A 516 -11.98 -29.95 4.40
CA GLY A 516 -12.44 -30.28 5.75
C GLY A 516 -13.13 -29.14 6.47
N SER A 517 -14.02 -29.46 7.42
CA SER A 517 -14.88 -28.50 8.13
C SER A 517 -14.21 -27.76 9.30
N GLY A 518 -12.94 -28.02 9.60
CA GLY A 518 -12.20 -27.34 10.68
C GLY A 518 -10.69 -27.29 10.44
N ILE A 519 -10.19 -26.11 10.03
CA ILE A 519 -8.78 -25.70 9.91
C ILE A 519 -7.90 -26.69 9.12
N ALA A 520 -7.64 -26.37 7.84
CA ALA A 520 -6.90 -27.23 6.91
C ALA A 520 -5.56 -26.63 6.40
N ALA A 521 -4.92 -25.77 7.20
CA ALA A 521 -3.80 -24.91 6.82
C ALA A 521 -2.43 -25.63 6.69
N VAL A 522 -1.48 -24.97 6.03
CA VAL A 522 -0.04 -25.19 6.26
C VAL A 522 0.38 -24.38 7.49
N ALA A 523 0.82 -25.04 8.56
CA ALA A 523 1.26 -24.42 9.79
C ALA A 523 2.80 -24.36 9.84
N LEU A 524 3.36 -23.18 10.09
CA LEU A 524 4.79 -22.93 10.29
C LEU A 524 5.02 -22.55 11.75
N GLN A 525 5.84 -23.32 12.46
CA GLN A 525 6.08 -23.11 13.89
C GLN A 525 7.56 -22.92 14.22
N GLY A 526 7.87 -21.85 14.95
CA GLY A 526 9.24 -21.49 15.35
C GLY A 526 10.04 -20.84 14.21
N ALA A 527 11.24 -21.36 13.93
CA ALA A 527 12.12 -20.85 12.88
C ALA A 527 11.93 -21.59 11.52
N ALA A 528 10.67 -21.85 11.14
CA ALA A 528 10.33 -22.69 9.99
C ALA A 528 10.29 -21.93 8.65
N ASN A 529 10.41 -22.66 7.53
CA ASN A 529 10.56 -22.09 6.19
C ASN A 529 9.64 -22.74 5.14
N LEU A 530 8.72 -21.98 4.53
CA LEU A 530 7.88 -22.42 3.39
C LEU A 530 8.35 -21.78 2.08
N SER A 531 8.34 -22.56 0.99
CA SER A 531 8.46 -22.06 -0.38
C SER A 531 7.37 -22.66 -1.28
N LEU A 532 6.43 -21.80 -1.72
CA LEU A 532 5.44 -22.11 -2.76
C LEU A 532 5.98 -21.64 -4.11
N GLN A 533 6.42 -22.58 -4.95
CA GLN A 533 7.09 -22.25 -6.22
C GLN A 533 6.14 -21.64 -7.27
N GLN A 534 6.71 -21.01 -8.30
CA GLN A 534 5.93 -20.39 -9.38
C GLN A 534 5.01 -21.41 -10.05
N GLY A 535 3.71 -21.11 -10.05
CA GLY A 535 2.69 -21.96 -10.66
C GLY A 535 2.19 -23.12 -9.79
N ALA A 536 2.72 -23.29 -8.57
CA ALA A 536 2.09 -24.11 -7.55
C ALA A 536 0.85 -23.40 -6.99
N GLY A 537 -0.24 -24.13 -6.74
CA GLY A 537 -1.39 -23.62 -5.97
C GLY A 537 -1.44 -24.18 -4.54
N LEU A 538 -2.04 -23.41 -3.64
CA LEU A 538 -2.51 -23.82 -2.32
C LEU A 538 -3.93 -23.29 -2.16
N GLU A 539 -4.93 -24.16 -2.36
CA GLU A 539 -6.35 -23.80 -2.34
C GLU A 539 -7.04 -24.46 -1.15
N ILE A 540 -7.55 -23.65 -0.22
CA ILE A 540 -8.08 -24.14 1.07
C ILE A 540 -9.50 -23.63 1.31
N TRP A 541 -10.36 -24.57 1.69
CA TRP A 541 -11.80 -24.45 1.57
C TRP A 541 -12.51 -24.70 2.90
N GLY A 542 -13.38 -23.77 3.31
CA GLY A 542 -14.27 -23.97 4.44
C GLY A 542 -14.60 -22.69 5.20
N ALA A 543 -15.72 -22.70 5.93
CA ALA A 543 -16.32 -21.56 6.63
C ALA A 543 -15.51 -20.96 7.80
N ARG A 544 -14.26 -21.41 8.02
CA ARG A 544 -13.21 -20.85 8.89
C ARG A 544 -11.80 -21.28 8.40
N SER A 545 -11.51 -21.11 7.11
CA SER A 545 -10.24 -21.55 6.48
C SER A 545 -9.07 -20.58 6.72
N VAL A 546 -7.84 -21.12 6.73
CA VAL A 546 -6.59 -20.35 6.72
C VAL A 546 -5.64 -21.05 5.75
N GLY A 547 -4.93 -20.30 4.90
CA GLY A 547 -4.05 -20.84 3.86
C GLY A 547 -2.71 -21.26 4.45
N VAL A 548 -1.94 -20.27 4.85
CA VAL A 548 -0.70 -20.42 5.63
C VAL A 548 -0.89 -19.79 7.00
N ALA A 549 -0.58 -20.52 8.08
CA ALA A 549 -0.53 -20.03 9.44
C ALA A 549 0.92 -20.02 9.92
N MET A 550 1.42 -18.88 10.41
CA MET A 550 2.79 -18.71 10.91
C MET A 550 2.73 -18.35 12.40
N THR A 551 3.17 -19.25 13.29
CA THR A 551 3.08 -19.06 14.74
C THR A 551 4.44 -19.08 15.44
N GLY A 552 4.60 -18.21 16.44
CA GLY A 552 5.85 -18.08 17.20
C GLY A 552 6.83 -17.06 16.60
N GLN A 553 8.13 -17.38 16.64
CA GLN A 553 9.19 -16.41 16.32
C GLN A 553 10.12 -16.86 15.20
N GLY A 554 10.22 -16.05 14.14
CA GLY A 554 11.25 -16.19 13.09
C GLY A 554 10.88 -17.11 11.92
N ASN A 555 9.59 -17.42 11.72
CA ASN A 555 9.14 -18.15 10.53
C ASN A 555 9.33 -17.31 9.26
N ARG A 556 9.56 -17.97 8.12
CA ARG A 556 9.64 -17.32 6.81
C ARG A 556 8.81 -18.06 5.76
N ALA A 557 8.07 -17.32 4.95
CA ALA A 557 7.28 -17.88 3.84
C ALA A 557 7.55 -17.11 2.54
N GLU A 558 8.00 -17.81 1.50
CA GLU A 558 8.12 -17.27 0.15
C GLU A 558 6.99 -17.80 -0.74
N ILE A 559 6.22 -16.89 -1.33
CA ILE A 559 5.05 -17.19 -2.16
C ILE A 559 5.30 -16.69 -3.59
N ALA A 560 5.64 -17.60 -4.50
CA ALA A 560 5.75 -17.34 -5.94
C ALA A 560 4.62 -17.97 -6.76
N GLY A 561 3.85 -18.88 -6.16
CA GLY A 561 2.58 -19.42 -6.66
C GLY A 561 1.36 -18.75 -6.02
N THR A 562 0.20 -19.42 -6.11
CA THR A 562 -1.08 -18.89 -5.63
C THR A 562 -1.48 -19.52 -4.30
N VAL A 563 -1.71 -18.69 -3.27
CA VAL A 563 -2.45 -19.08 -2.06
C VAL A 563 -3.85 -18.48 -2.16
N ALA A 564 -4.89 -19.29 -2.06
CA ALA A 564 -6.27 -18.81 -2.08
C ALA A 564 -7.12 -19.53 -1.03
N THR A 565 -7.80 -18.75 -0.20
CA THR A 565 -8.72 -19.27 0.82
C THR A 565 -10.13 -18.78 0.61
N PHE A 566 -11.09 -19.68 0.80
CA PHE A 566 -12.48 -19.43 0.48
C PHE A 566 -13.42 -19.96 1.57
N GLY A 567 -14.59 -19.33 1.67
CA GLY A 567 -15.56 -19.53 2.72
C GLY A 567 -15.46 -18.43 3.78
N SER A 568 -16.51 -18.32 4.60
CA SER A 568 -16.65 -17.24 5.57
C SER A 568 -15.47 -17.13 6.54
N SER A 569 -15.11 -15.90 6.93
CA SER A 569 -13.95 -15.59 7.79
C SER A 569 -12.60 -16.16 7.33
N SER A 570 -12.42 -16.46 6.03
CA SER A 570 -11.18 -17.03 5.50
C SER A 570 -10.00 -16.04 5.48
N VAL A 571 -8.77 -16.54 5.66
CA VAL A 571 -7.54 -15.73 5.71
C VAL A 571 -6.42 -16.39 4.91
N GLY A 572 -5.94 -15.73 3.85
CA GLY A 572 -4.91 -16.26 2.94
C GLY A 572 -3.61 -16.62 3.68
N VAL A 573 -3.03 -15.65 4.40
CA VAL A 573 -1.90 -15.86 5.31
C VAL A 573 -2.19 -15.21 6.67
N ARG A 574 -2.08 -15.98 7.75
CA ARG A 574 -2.20 -15.49 9.12
C ARG A 574 -0.84 -15.61 9.83
N ILE A 575 -0.39 -14.53 10.45
CA ILE A 575 0.87 -14.47 11.19
C ILE A 575 0.58 -14.07 12.64
N GLU A 576 1.03 -14.88 13.59
CA GLU A 576 0.78 -14.72 15.03
C GLU A 576 2.09 -14.93 15.81
N GLY A 577 2.70 -13.84 16.28
CA GLY A 577 3.94 -13.91 17.06
C GLY A 577 4.90 -12.77 16.73
N SER A 578 6.19 -13.05 16.56
CA SER A 578 7.20 -12.00 16.36
C SER A 578 8.24 -12.29 15.29
N LEU A 579 8.74 -11.23 14.65
CA LEU A 579 9.84 -11.28 13.67
C LEU A 579 9.64 -12.27 12.50
N ASN A 580 8.39 -12.64 12.20
CA ASN A 580 8.05 -13.52 11.08
C ASN A 580 8.02 -12.73 9.75
N THR A 581 8.42 -13.34 8.64
CA THR A 581 8.53 -12.68 7.33
C THR A 581 7.76 -13.42 6.23
N LEU A 582 6.82 -12.74 5.59
CA LEU A 582 6.14 -13.16 4.36
C LEU A 582 6.71 -12.39 3.16
N ASP A 583 7.02 -13.10 2.07
CA ASP A 583 7.55 -12.54 0.82
C ASP A 583 6.73 -13.03 -0.37
N VAL A 584 5.77 -12.20 -0.82
CA VAL A 584 4.96 -12.46 -2.02
C VAL A 584 5.74 -11.98 -3.23
N ARG A 585 6.40 -12.93 -3.91
CA ARG A 585 7.25 -12.71 -5.10
C ARG A 585 6.42 -12.14 -6.27
N PRO A 586 7.03 -11.56 -7.33
CA PRO A 586 6.31 -10.92 -8.44
C PRO A 586 5.25 -11.77 -9.17
N THR A 587 5.36 -13.10 -9.13
CA THR A 587 4.38 -14.03 -9.73
C THR A 587 3.42 -14.63 -8.70
N GLY A 588 3.61 -14.31 -7.42
CA GLY A 588 2.82 -14.81 -6.31
C GLY A 588 1.47 -14.12 -6.23
N THR A 589 0.49 -14.85 -5.70
CA THR A 589 -0.87 -14.32 -5.46
C THR A 589 -1.35 -14.80 -4.10
N VAL A 590 -1.92 -13.91 -3.28
CA VAL A 590 -2.53 -14.26 -1.99
C VAL A 590 -3.95 -13.72 -1.93
N ASN A 591 -4.94 -14.61 -1.88
CA ASN A 591 -6.36 -14.28 -1.91
C ASN A 591 -7.11 -14.78 -0.66
N GLY A 592 -8.05 -13.98 -0.15
CA GLY A 592 -9.03 -14.39 0.87
C GLY A 592 -10.44 -13.88 0.55
N SER A 593 -11.49 -14.66 0.81
CA SER A 593 -12.87 -14.26 0.50
C SER A 593 -13.43 -13.26 1.51
N ASP A 594 -13.66 -13.72 2.74
CA ASP A 594 -14.46 -13.04 3.77
C ASP A 594 -13.63 -12.48 4.93
N GLY A 595 -12.32 -12.44 4.74
CA GLY A 595 -11.36 -11.90 5.69
C GLY A 595 -10.08 -11.46 4.98
N PRO A 596 -9.13 -10.86 5.74
CA PRO A 596 -7.93 -10.31 5.14
C PRO A 596 -7.07 -11.39 4.48
N ALA A 597 -6.62 -11.11 3.26
CA ALA A 597 -5.66 -11.94 2.55
C ALA A 597 -4.34 -12.08 3.34
N ILE A 598 -3.94 -11.05 4.09
CA ILE A 598 -2.84 -11.11 5.06
C ILE A 598 -3.29 -10.54 6.42
N THR A 599 -3.08 -11.29 7.50
CA THR A 599 -3.28 -10.83 8.89
C THR A 599 -1.96 -10.87 9.67
N LEU A 600 -1.55 -9.76 10.28
CA LEU A 600 -0.34 -9.62 11.11
C LEU A 600 -0.72 -9.36 12.58
N ALA A 601 -0.51 -10.34 13.45
CA ALA A 601 -0.73 -10.27 14.89
C ALA A 601 0.57 -10.53 15.67
N GLY A 602 0.71 -9.88 16.82
CA GLY A 602 1.98 -9.82 17.58
C GLY A 602 2.94 -8.75 17.03
N THR A 603 4.25 -8.91 17.25
CA THR A 603 5.21 -7.78 17.24
C THR A 603 6.32 -7.93 16.20
N GLY A 604 6.49 -6.93 15.33
CA GLY A 604 7.65 -6.84 14.43
C GLY A 604 7.64 -7.81 13.25
N ASN A 605 6.48 -8.29 12.82
CA ASN A 605 6.33 -9.14 11.64
C ASN A 605 6.34 -8.29 10.35
N GLN A 606 6.81 -8.85 9.24
CA GLN A 606 6.96 -8.15 7.96
C GLN A 606 6.24 -8.89 6.83
N ALA A 607 5.48 -8.15 6.01
CA ALA A 607 4.94 -8.60 4.74
C ALA A 607 5.55 -7.78 3.59
N LEU A 608 6.31 -8.44 2.72
CA LEU A 608 6.82 -7.89 1.46
C LEU A 608 5.90 -8.33 0.33
N VAL A 609 5.43 -7.38 -0.48
CA VAL A 609 4.48 -7.63 -1.57
C VAL A 609 5.04 -7.08 -2.87
N ALA A 610 5.64 -7.96 -3.67
CA ALA A 610 6.05 -7.69 -5.05
C ALA A 610 5.09 -8.29 -6.09
N GLY A 611 4.29 -9.28 -5.70
CA GLY A 611 3.18 -9.84 -6.48
C GLY A 611 1.81 -9.27 -6.08
N THR A 612 0.77 -10.09 -6.19
CA THR A 612 -0.63 -9.69 -5.95
C THR A 612 -1.16 -10.16 -4.60
N VAL A 613 -1.89 -9.29 -3.90
CA VAL A 613 -2.64 -9.61 -2.68
C VAL A 613 -4.05 -9.04 -2.84
N ALA A 614 -5.10 -9.85 -2.72
CA ALA A 614 -6.48 -9.38 -2.93
C ALA A 614 -7.46 -9.97 -1.91
N THR A 615 -8.42 -9.17 -1.46
CA THR A 615 -9.62 -9.69 -0.79
C THR A 615 -10.85 -9.46 -1.66
N TYR A 616 -11.74 -10.44 -1.71
CA TYR A 616 -13.06 -10.28 -2.33
C TYR A 616 -13.96 -9.41 -1.45
N GLY A 617 -13.78 -9.49 -0.13
CA GLY A 617 -14.48 -8.70 0.87
C GLY A 617 -15.70 -9.42 1.42
N ARG A 618 -15.98 -9.21 2.71
CA ARG A 618 -17.18 -9.76 3.36
C ARG A 618 -18.42 -9.07 2.79
N ILE A 619 -19.34 -9.87 2.28
CA ILE A 619 -20.66 -9.44 1.79
C ILE A 619 -21.71 -9.63 2.91
N ASP A 620 -22.77 -8.80 2.93
CA ASP A 620 -23.90 -8.95 3.85
C ASP A 620 -25.08 -9.72 3.24
N ASP A 621 -26.10 -10.02 4.06
CA ASP A 621 -27.28 -10.79 3.66
C ASP A 621 -28.14 -10.09 2.58
N HIS A 622 -27.78 -8.86 2.18
CA HIS A 622 -28.41 -8.07 1.12
C HIS A 622 -27.53 -7.91 -0.13
N GLY A 623 -26.33 -8.52 -0.16
CA GLY A 623 -25.40 -8.46 -1.30
C GLY A 623 -24.44 -7.26 -1.30
N ASN A 624 -24.35 -6.48 -0.21
CA ASN A 624 -23.43 -5.33 -0.11
C ASN A 624 -22.07 -5.74 0.44
N VAL A 625 -20.99 -5.21 -0.13
CA VAL A 625 -19.64 -5.36 0.45
C VAL A 625 -19.54 -4.51 1.72
N VAL A 626 -19.46 -5.16 2.88
CA VAL A 626 -19.44 -4.51 4.21
C VAL A 626 -18.06 -4.47 4.87
N GLU A 627 -17.09 -5.27 4.41
CA GLU A 627 -15.67 -5.08 4.77
C GLU A 627 -14.73 -5.60 3.66
N GLN A 628 -13.83 -4.76 3.13
CA GLN A 628 -12.86 -5.14 2.10
C GLN A 628 -11.41 -4.86 2.54
N VAL A 629 -10.99 -5.33 3.72
CA VAL A 629 -9.61 -5.16 4.23
C VAL A 629 -8.71 -6.28 3.70
N ALA A 630 -7.81 -5.97 2.78
CA ALA A 630 -6.86 -6.92 2.20
C ALA A 630 -5.73 -7.30 3.18
N ILE A 631 -5.21 -6.32 3.93
CA ILE A 631 -4.10 -6.52 4.87
C ILE A 631 -4.46 -5.88 6.21
N ARG A 632 -4.47 -6.67 7.28
CA ARG A 632 -4.82 -6.21 8.65
C ARG A 632 -3.67 -6.44 9.62
N GLY A 633 -3.09 -5.38 10.19
CA GLY A 633 -2.07 -5.44 11.24
C GLY A 633 -2.61 -5.03 12.60
N GLY A 634 -2.64 -5.95 13.57
CA GLY A 634 -3.21 -5.72 14.91
C GLY A 634 -2.21 -5.42 16.02
N GLY A 635 -0.99 -5.99 15.96
CA GLY A 635 0.05 -5.79 16.99
C GLY A 635 1.09 -4.73 16.60
N SER A 636 2.07 -4.50 17.48
CA SER A 636 3.02 -3.38 17.34
C SER A 636 4.20 -3.64 16.40
N SER A 637 4.80 -2.55 15.89
CA SER A 637 6.02 -2.59 15.06
C SER A 637 5.94 -3.44 13.78
N ASN A 638 4.74 -3.85 13.36
CA ASN A 638 4.56 -4.65 12.15
C ASN A 638 4.78 -3.81 10.90
N ARG A 639 5.27 -4.42 9.82
CA ARG A 639 5.57 -3.74 8.57
C ARG A 639 4.89 -4.38 7.36
N VAL A 640 4.35 -3.54 6.49
CA VAL A 640 3.89 -3.91 5.15
C VAL A 640 4.69 -3.09 4.13
N GLU A 641 5.36 -3.74 3.17
CA GLU A 641 6.06 -3.07 2.07
C GLU A 641 5.48 -3.56 0.73
N VAL A 642 4.68 -2.71 0.06
CA VAL A 642 4.22 -2.94 -1.31
C VAL A 642 5.30 -2.42 -2.24
N LEU A 643 6.08 -3.35 -2.79
CA LEU A 643 7.27 -3.11 -3.61
C LEU A 643 6.88 -2.71 -5.05
N PRO A 644 7.81 -2.15 -5.86
CA PRO A 644 7.52 -1.82 -7.26
C PRO A 644 7.01 -3.04 -8.05
N GLY A 645 5.87 -2.87 -8.73
CA GLY A 645 5.15 -3.95 -9.42
C GLY A 645 4.15 -4.72 -8.55
N GLY A 646 4.24 -4.60 -7.22
CA GLY A 646 3.29 -5.23 -6.28
C GLY A 646 1.93 -4.55 -6.25
N THR A 647 0.87 -5.34 -6.16
CA THR A 647 -0.52 -4.89 -6.22
C THR A 647 -1.33 -5.40 -5.03
N VAL A 648 -1.93 -4.49 -4.24
CA VAL A 648 -2.89 -4.84 -3.19
C VAL A 648 -4.30 -4.40 -3.60
N THR A 649 -5.30 -5.27 -3.56
CA THR A 649 -6.70 -4.96 -3.87
C THR A 649 -7.55 -5.10 -2.62
N GLY A 650 -8.12 -3.98 -2.16
CA GLY A 650 -8.73 -3.81 -0.84
C GLY A 650 -7.87 -2.97 0.12
N ASP A 651 -8.43 -2.65 1.28
CA ASP A 651 -7.83 -1.73 2.26
C ASP A 651 -6.64 -2.33 3.02
N ILE A 652 -5.70 -1.49 3.43
CA ILE A 652 -4.65 -1.82 4.41
C ILE A 652 -5.01 -1.16 5.75
N ALA A 653 -5.22 -1.95 6.80
CA ALA A 653 -5.60 -1.48 8.13
C ALA A 653 -4.52 -1.83 9.17
N MET A 654 -3.66 -0.86 9.51
CA MET A 654 -2.62 -1.00 10.53
C MET A 654 -3.08 -0.38 11.85
N MET A 655 -3.67 -1.22 12.70
CA MET A 655 -4.29 -0.84 13.96
C MET A 655 -3.33 -0.87 15.17
N GLY A 656 -2.16 -1.50 15.04
CA GLY A 656 -1.17 -1.63 16.12
C GLY A 656 -0.06 -0.59 16.09
N ALA A 657 0.34 -0.11 17.28
CA ALA A 657 1.26 1.02 17.45
C ALA A 657 2.68 0.79 16.88
N ALA A 658 3.33 1.88 16.47
CA ALA A 658 4.68 1.89 15.89
C ALA A 658 4.85 1.06 14.59
N SER A 659 3.75 0.72 13.93
CA SER A 659 3.75 -0.02 12.66
C SER A 659 4.16 0.87 11.47
N ALA A 660 4.59 0.26 10.38
CA ALA A 660 4.97 0.97 9.15
C ALA A 660 4.32 0.37 7.90
N VAL A 661 3.84 1.23 7.01
CA VAL A 661 3.41 0.87 5.65
C VAL A 661 4.31 1.61 4.67
N ARG A 662 4.89 0.91 3.70
CA ARG A 662 5.61 1.50 2.58
C ARG A 662 4.90 1.09 1.29
N VAL A 663 4.60 2.06 0.43
CA VAL A 663 3.96 1.81 -0.87
C VAL A 663 4.82 2.42 -1.97
N ASP A 664 5.54 1.57 -2.70
CA ASP A 664 6.22 1.88 -3.96
C ASP A 664 5.53 1.20 -5.17
N GLY A 665 4.67 0.21 -4.93
CA GLY A 665 3.74 -0.36 -5.90
C GLY A 665 2.37 0.33 -5.89
N SER A 666 1.27 -0.43 -5.99
CA SER A 666 -0.10 0.11 -6.01
C SER A 666 -1.05 -0.58 -5.03
N VAL A 667 -1.85 0.21 -4.31
CA VAL A 667 -2.94 -0.22 -3.44
C VAL A 667 -4.27 0.27 -4.03
N ALA A 668 -5.05 -0.65 -4.61
CA ALA A 668 -6.43 -0.43 -5.03
C ALA A 668 -7.38 -0.51 -3.81
N GLY A 669 -7.27 0.48 -2.92
CA GLY A 669 -7.96 0.52 -1.63
C GLY A 669 -7.50 1.69 -0.76
N SER A 670 -8.04 1.78 0.46
CA SER A 670 -7.72 2.81 1.46
C SER A 670 -6.64 2.34 2.44
N ILE A 671 -5.90 3.26 3.05
CA ILE A 671 -4.97 2.95 4.15
C ILE A 671 -5.47 3.60 5.43
N ARG A 672 -5.89 2.76 6.38
CA ARG A 672 -6.26 3.16 7.74
C ARG A 672 -5.07 2.89 8.67
N MET A 673 -4.53 3.95 9.24
CA MET A 673 -3.55 3.90 10.31
C MET A 673 -4.26 4.12 11.65
N ALA A 674 -3.84 3.47 12.72
CA ALA A 674 -4.28 3.83 14.07
C ALA A 674 -3.11 4.42 14.88
N GLY A 675 -3.36 5.58 15.48
CA GLY A 675 -2.49 6.20 16.46
C GLY A 675 -1.26 6.91 15.89
N THR A 676 -0.74 7.85 16.67
CA THR A 676 0.33 8.80 16.27
C THR A 676 1.68 8.15 15.93
N ALA A 677 1.89 6.88 16.30
CA ALA A 677 3.14 6.15 16.08
C ALA A 677 3.20 5.38 14.74
N THR A 678 2.08 5.20 14.04
CA THR A 678 2.04 4.47 12.77
C THR A 678 2.54 5.35 11.61
N THR A 679 3.38 4.82 10.72
CA THR A 679 4.00 5.59 9.61
C THR A 679 3.64 5.04 8.23
N LEU A 680 3.28 5.92 7.29
CA LEU A 680 3.13 5.61 5.85
C LEU A 680 4.23 6.31 5.03
N SER A 681 4.91 5.59 4.15
CA SER A 681 5.92 6.14 3.23
C SER A 681 5.92 5.51 1.83
N GLY A 682 6.85 5.93 0.96
CA GLY A 682 7.03 5.38 -0.38
C GLY A 682 6.60 6.33 -1.51
N THR A 683 6.66 5.84 -2.75
CA THR A 683 6.49 6.60 -4.00
C THR A 683 5.42 6.06 -4.96
N GLY A 684 4.57 5.17 -4.46
CA GLY A 684 3.55 4.45 -5.23
C GLY A 684 2.18 5.14 -5.28
N LEU A 685 1.16 4.32 -5.52
CA LEU A 685 -0.25 4.74 -5.66
C LEU A 685 -1.14 4.08 -4.60
N VAL A 686 -2.06 4.85 -4.03
CA VAL A 686 -3.16 4.39 -3.16
C VAL A 686 -4.46 4.96 -3.73
N SER A 687 -5.33 4.15 -4.34
CA SER A 687 -6.51 4.69 -5.04
C SER A 687 -7.61 5.19 -4.10
N GLY A 688 -7.65 4.71 -2.85
CA GLY A 688 -8.64 5.07 -1.84
C GLY A 688 -8.18 6.20 -0.91
N THR A 689 -8.68 6.17 0.33
CA THR A 689 -8.45 7.21 1.34
C THR A 689 -7.28 6.86 2.26
N VAL A 690 -6.41 7.81 2.57
CA VAL A 690 -5.41 7.69 3.63
C VAL A 690 -5.85 8.49 4.86
N GLY A 691 -5.83 7.88 6.06
CA GLY A 691 -6.16 8.60 7.30
C GLY A 691 -6.10 7.76 8.58
N GLY A 692 -6.53 8.37 9.69
CA GLY A 692 -6.63 7.75 11.03
C GLY A 692 -5.58 8.19 12.06
N GLY A 693 -4.74 9.18 11.70
CA GLY A 693 -3.64 9.67 12.54
C GLY A 693 -2.37 8.83 12.38
N GLY A 694 -1.22 9.41 12.75
CA GLY A 694 0.10 8.84 12.48
C GLY A 694 1.01 9.81 11.76
N THR A 695 2.04 9.29 11.11
CA THR A 695 2.99 10.02 10.27
C THR A 695 2.82 9.63 8.80
N VAL A 696 2.74 10.61 7.90
CA VAL A 696 2.85 10.39 6.45
C VAL A 696 4.14 11.04 5.98
N ALA A 697 5.05 10.25 5.44
CA ALA A 697 6.37 10.67 4.95
C ALA A 697 6.55 10.14 3.51
N PRO A 698 6.02 10.84 2.48
CA PRO A 698 6.19 10.42 1.09
C PRO A 698 7.68 10.30 0.74
N GLY A 699 8.02 9.44 -0.21
CA GLY A 699 9.40 9.27 -0.67
C GLY A 699 10.20 8.17 0.03
N ASN A 700 11.47 8.10 -0.37
CA ASN A 700 12.55 7.26 0.15
C ASN A 700 13.87 8.02 -0.10
N SER A 701 13.99 9.25 0.42
CA SER A 701 14.45 10.45 -0.31
C SER A 701 13.38 10.99 -1.28
N ILE A 702 13.36 12.32 -1.45
CA ILE A 702 12.67 13.14 -2.48
C ILE A 702 11.82 12.34 -3.47
N GLY A 703 10.55 12.11 -3.11
CA GLY A 703 9.60 11.36 -3.93
C GLY A 703 8.14 11.83 -3.82
N THR A 704 7.26 11.26 -4.65
CA THR A 704 5.82 11.59 -4.64
C THR A 704 5.01 10.35 -4.30
N LEU A 705 4.23 10.38 -3.22
CA LEU A 705 3.21 9.38 -2.92
C LEU A 705 1.87 9.85 -3.48
N THR A 706 1.21 9.03 -4.29
CA THR A 706 -0.10 9.39 -4.88
C THR A 706 -1.23 8.71 -4.11
N VAL A 707 -2.24 9.48 -3.70
CA VAL A 707 -3.37 8.98 -2.89
C VAL A 707 -4.72 9.46 -3.44
N GLY A 708 -5.80 8.68 -3.30
CA GLY A 708 -7.13 9.04 -3.78
C GLY A 708 -7.74 10.20 -3.02
N SER A 709 -7.82 10.09 -1.70
CA SER A 709 -8.19 11.17 -0.77
C SER A 709 -7.34 11.13 0.50
N PHE A 710 -7.23 12.26 1.20
CA PHE A 710 -6.43 12.37 2.42
C PHE A 710 -7.25 12.99 3.57
N LEU A 711 -7.35 12.27 4.68
CA LEU A 711 -8.01 12.70 5.91
C LEU A 711 -6.95 12.86 7.00
N GLY A 712 -6.22 13.98 6.93
CA GLY A 712 -5.08 14.31 7.79
C GLY A 712 -5.43 14.73 9.22
N GLN A 713 -6.52 14.21 9.79
CA GLN A 713 -6.89 14.48 11.19
C GLN A 713 -5.74 14.07 12.12
N ASN A 714 -5.25 15.01 12.94
CA ASN A 714 -4.14 14.81 13.88
C ASN A 714 -2.90 14.09 13.29
N THR A 715 -2.62 14.32 12.00
CA THR A 715 -1.56 13.61 11.26
C THR A 715 -0.30 14.46 11.15
N ALA A 716 0.87 13.81 11.24
CA ALA A 716 2.17 14.44 11.01
C ALA A 716 2.60 14.21 9.55
N LEU A 717 2.49 15.23 8.69
CA LEU A 717 3.04 15.20 7.34
C LEU A 717 4.52 15.58 7.41
N VAL A 718 5.42 14.67 7.04
CA VAL A 718 6.87 14.87 7.00
C VAL A 718 7.32 15.03 5.55
N ILE A 719 8.15 16.03 5.29
CA ILE A 719 8.62 16.39 3.94
C ILE A 719 10.12 16.72 3.98
N GLU A 720 10.94 15.95 3.27
CA GLU A 720 12.34 16.30 2.98
C GLU A 720 12.43 17.31 1.83
N THR A 721 13.46 18.15 1.82
CA THR A 721 13.69 19.13 0.73
C THR A 721 15.12 19.10 0.22
N ALA A 722 15.30 19.27 -1.09
CA ALA A 722 16.58 19.20 -1.78
C ALA A 722 17.05 20.56 -2.32
N ALA A 723 18.37 20.66 -2.56
CA ALA A 723 19.04 21.88 -3.01
C ALA A 723 18.60 22.39 -4.41
N ASP A 724 17.98 21.53 -5.21
CA ASP A 724 17.47 21.83 -6.56
C ASP A 724 16.00 22.32 -6.56
N GLY A 725 15.39 22.48 -5.39
CA GLY A 725 14.00 22.94 -5.26
C GLY A 725 12.97 21.82 -5.36
N ARG A 726 13.38 20.55 -5.43
CA ARG A 726 12.48 19.41 -5.20
C ARG A 726 12.24 19.17 -3.72
N SER A 727 11.14 18.52 -3.41
CA SER A 727 10.80 18.00 -2.07
C SER A 727 10.06 16.69 -2.20
N ASP A 728 9.84 16.01 -1.08
CA ASP A 728 8.75 15.05 -1.01
C ASP A 728 7.41 15.74 -1.28
N ARG A 729 6.43 14.97 -1.76
CA ARG A 729 5.09 15.46 -2.09
C ARG A 729 4.03 14.41 -1.85
N LEU A 730 2.96 14.79 -1.16
CA LEU A 730 1.70 14.03 -1.16
C LEU A 730 0.81 14.52 -2.31
N SER A 731 0.55 13.67 -3.30
CA SER A 731 -0.28 14.00 -4.46
C SER A 731 -1.66 13.36 -4.31
N VAL A 732 -2.63 14.15 -3.87
CA VAL A 732 -4.01 13.72 -3.64
C VAL A 732 -4.83 13.94 -4.92
N ALA A 733 -5.56 12.92 -5.39
CA ALA A 733 -6.40 13.04 -6.59
C ALA A 733 -7.70 13.83 -6.30
N GLY A 734 -8.35 13.52 -5.19
CA GLY A 734 -9.56 14.17 -4.69
C GLY A 734 -9.27 15.20 -3.60
N MET A 735 -9.94 15.06 -2.44
CA MET A 735 -9.88 16.01 -1.34
C MET A 735 -8.75 15.70 -0.36
N ALA A 736 -8.01 16.73 0.04
CA ALA A 736 -7.11 16.74 1.19
C ALA A 736 -7.74 17.56 2.33
N SER A 737 -8.29 16.87 3.33
CA SER A 737 -8.80 17.49 4.55
C SER A 737 -7.68 17.54 5.61
N LEU A 738 -7.32 18.75 6.03
CA LEU A 738 -6.29 19.04 7.02
C LEU A 738 -6.98 19.59 8.27
N ALA A 739 -6.99 18.79 9.33
CA ALA A 739 -7.69 19.08 10.57
C ALA A 739 -6.77 18.80 11.76
N GLY A 740 -5.95 19.80 12.07
CA GLY A 740 -4.91 19.72 13.09
C GLY A 740 -3.71 18.88 12.68
N GLY A 741 -2.90 18.47 13.65
CA GLY A 741 -1.65 17.76 13.41
C GLY A 741 -0.50 18.70 13.05
N THR A 742 0.53 18.19 12.36
CA THR A 742 1.77 18.95 12.09
C THR A 742 2.30 18.75 10.68
N LEU A 743 2.98 19.78 10.16
CA LEU A 743 3.78 19.71 8.93
C LEU A 743 5.25 19.89 9.29
N ARG A 744 6.02 18.79 9.29
CA ARG A 744 7.42 18.74 9.70
C ARG A 744 8.33 18.74 8.48
N VAL A 745 8.97 19.87 8.23
CA VAL A 745 9.95 20.02 7.15
C VAL A 745 11.33 19.54 7.63
N VAL A 746 11.99 18.74 6.80
CA VAL A 746 13.37 18.27 6.98
C VAL A 746 14.24 18.93 5.89
N PRO A 747 14.78 20.14 6.14
CA PRO A 747 15.45 20.91 5.10
C PRO A 747 16.88 20.44 4.83
N THR A 748 17.31 20.45 3.56
CA THR A 748 18.74 20.39 3.21
C THR A 748 19.51 21.52 3.93
N PRO A 749 20.63 21.22 4.63
CA PRO A 749 21.40 22.23 5.36
C PRO A 749 21.87 23.40 4.51
N GLY A 750 21.78 24.62 5.07
CA GLY A 750 22.30 25.85 4.46
C GLY A 750 21.39 26.54 3.44
N LEU A 751 20.28 25.93 3.00
CA LEU A 751 19.38 26.52 2.00
C LEU A 751 18.02 26.90 2.60
N GLY A 752 17.45 27.99 2.07
CA GLY A 752 16.10 28.45 2.39
C GLY A 752 15.33 28.70 1.10
N GLY A 753 14.15 28.09 0.98
CA GLY A 753 13.40 28.00 -0.29
C GLY A 753 11.92 27.71 -0.07
N ILE A 754 11.20 27.52 -1.18
CA ILE A 754 9.76 27.26 -1.21
C ILE A 754 9.49 25.96 -1.97
N TYR A 755 8.77 25.05 -1.32
CA TYR A 755 8.59 23.66 -1.75
C TYR A 755 7.11 23.24 -1.66
N THR A 756 6.69 22.28 -2.48
CA THR A 756 5.28 21.84 -2.55
C THR A 756 5.09 20.54 -1.77
N ALA A 757 4.68 20.65 -0.51
CA ALA A 757 4.44 19.51 0.38
C ALA A 757 3.25 18.65 -0.04
N LEU A 758 2.19 19.29 -0.55
CA LEU A 758 0.94 18.63 -0.89
C LEU A 758 0.28 19.30 -2.11
N THR A 759 -0.32 18.49 -2.98
CA THR A 759 -1.28 18.96 -4.01
C THR A 759 -2.54 18.12 -3.95
N ALA A 760 -3.70 18.72 -4.19
CA ALA A 760 -5.01 18.06 -4.17
C ALA A 760 -5.95 18.61 -5.24
N GLY A 761 -6.98 17.84 -5.60
CA GLY A 761 -8.14 18.38 -6.33
C GLY A 761 -8.91 19.43 -5.51
N ALA A 762 -8.91 19.30 -4.19
CA ALA A 762 -9.30 20.34 -3.24
C ALA A 762 -8.54 20.22 -1.91
N VAL A 763 -8.04 21.33 -1.35
CA VAL A 763 -7.47 21.41 0.01
C VAL A 763 -8.45 22.12 0.93
N GLN A 764 -8.73 21.53 2.10
CA GLN A 764 -9.59 22.11 3.13
C GLN A 764 -8.86 22.14 4.48
N GLY A 765 -8.87 23.29 5.16
CA GLY A 765 -8.28 23.44 6.50
C GLY A 765 -6.75 23.60 6.52
N SER A 766 -6.15 23.32 7.68
CA SER A 766 -4.72 23.53 7.95
C SER A 766 -4.21 22.63 9.08
N VAL A 767 -2.89 22.44 9.18
CA VAL A 767 -2.26 21.82 10.37
C VAL A 767 -2.12 22.81 11.52
N ASP A 768 -2.00 22.33 12.77
CA ASP A 768 -1.85 23.19 13.95
C ASP A 768 -0.47 23.88 14.00
N ALA A 769 0.57 23.18 13.55
CA ALA A 769 1.94 23.69 13.56
C ALA A 769 2.76 23.25 12.34
N VAL A 770 3.49 24.19 11.76
CA VAL A 770 4.60 23.92 10.84
C VAL A 770 5.88 23.89 11.67
N THR A 771 6.69 22.84 11.54
CA THR A 771 7.87 22.60 12.37
C THR A 771 9.08 22.22 11.54
N THR A 772 10.29 22.41 12.09
CA THR A 772 11.50 21.72 11.62
C THR A 772 12.18 21.08 12.83
N GLY A 773 13.01 20.05 12.61
CA GLY A 773 13.82 19.45 13.68
C GLY A 773 15.04 20.30 14.11
N SER A 774 15.00 21.63 13.92
CA SER A 774 16.21 22.46 13.82
C SER A 774 15.93 23.95 14.10
N ARG A 775 16.97 24.81 14.05
CA ARG A 775 16.83 26.28 14.08
C ARG A 775 16.38 26.93 12.76
N VAL A 776 16.10 26.15 11.71
CA VAL A 776 15.47 26.66 10.48
C VAL A 776 14.01 26.99 10.77
N ALA A 777 13.58 28.19 10.44
CA ALA A 777 12.17 28.56 10.51
C ALA A 777 11.42 28.02 9.29
N ALA A 778 10.23 27.46 9.50
CA ALA A 778 9.34 27.02 8.43
C ALA A 778 7.91 27.52 8.65
N GLY A 779 7.18 27.65 7.55
CA GLY A 779 5.81 28.18 7.54
C GLY A 779 5.10 27.80 6.25
N ALA A 780 3.78 27.72 6.30
CA ALA A 780 2.96 27.20 5.21
C ALA A 780 2.11 28.28 4.54
N ARG A 781 1.78 28.04 3.27
CA ARG A 781 0.77 28.75 2.49
C ARG A 781 -0.23 27.72 1.95
N TYR A 782 -1.50 27.94 2.26
CA TYR A 782 -2.60 27.09 1.83
C TYR A 782 -3.29 27.74 0.63
N THR A 783 -3.50 26.96 -0.42
CA THR A 783 -4.24 27.36 -1.63
C THR A 783 -5.32 26.32 -1.89
N PRO A 784 -6.35 26.59 -2.71
CA PRO A 784 -7.43 25.62 -2.97
C PRO A 784 -6.98 24.25 -3.50
N VAL A 785 -5.77 24.13 -4.04
CA VAL A 785 -5.26 22.90 -4.68
C VAL A 785 -3.85 22.48 -4.21
N ALA A 786 -3.22 23.21 -3.28
CA ALA A 786 -1.86 22.91 -2.82
C ALA A 786 -1.50 23.51 -1.45
N VAL A 787 -0.59 22.84 -0.75
CA VAL A 787 0.14 23.38 0.41
C VAL A 787 1.60 23.60 0.03
N GLU A 788 2.02 24.86 0.02
CA GLU A 788 3.42 25.25 -0.12
C GLU A 788 4.03 25.44 1.27
N VAL A 789 5.32 25.11 1.43
CA VAL A 789 6.11 25.41 2.63
C VAL A 789 7.34 26.23 2.27
N ALA A 790 7.52 27.34 2.99
CA ALA A 790 8.72 28.16 2.93
C ALA A 790 9.66 27.85 4.09
N THR A 791 10.97 27.96 3.85
CA THR A 791 12.02 27.79 4.85
C THR A 791 13.00 28.97 4.84
N ALA A 792 13.40 29.45 6.02
CA ALA A 792 14.37 30.52 6.19
C ALA A 792 15.51 30.10 7.13
N ASN A 793 16.75 30.30 6.69
CA ASN A 793 17.94 30.05 7.49
C ASN A 793 18.45 31.35 8.16
N PRO A 794 19.10 31.27 9.34
CA PRO A 794 19.55 32.45 10.09
C PRO A 794 20.83 33.10 9.56
N PHE A 795 21.37 32.69 8.40
CA PHE A 795 22.69 33.20 7.97
C PHE A 795 22.73 34.73 7.83
N GLN A 796 21.74 35.34 7.19
CA GLN A 796 21.77 36.79 6.95
C GLN A 796 21.77 37.59 8.25
N THR A 797 20.94 37.19 9.21
CA THR A 797 20.79 37.84 10.52
C THR A 797 22.02 37.59 11.40
N ASP A 798 22.55 36.36 11.41
CA ASP A 798 23.72 36.00 12.21
C ASP A 798 25.00 36.60 11.63
N ALA A 799 25.18 36.56 10.31
CA ALA A 799 26.34 37.15 9.65
C ALA A 799 26.36 38.67 9.81
N ALA A 800 25.22 39.36 9.65
CA ALA A 800 25.15 40.80 9.87
C ALA A 800 25.47 41.16 11.33
N ALA A 801 24.72 40.57 12.27
CA ALA A 801 24.91 40.83 13.69
C ALA A 801 26.33 40.50 14.18
N ARG A 802 26.87 39.32 13.84
CA ARG A 802 28.21 38.91 14.29
C ARG A 802 29.33 39.67 13.58
N THR A 803 29.22 39.98 12.29
CA THR A 803 30.26 40.74 11.57
C THR A 803 30.33 42.17 12.07
N ALA A 804 29.17 42.84 12.21
CA ALA A 804 29.09 44.17 12.81
C ALA A 804 29.59 44.19 14.26
N ALA A 805 29.22 43.18 15.06
CA ALA A 805 29.67 43.03 16.43
C ALA A 805 31.19 42.87 16.54
N ALA A 806 31.77 41.93 15.80
CA ALA A 806 33.19 41.63 15.89
C ALA A 806 34.04 42.78 15.35
N ASP A 807 33.65 43.41 14.23
CA ASP A 807 34.27 44.65 13.75
C ASP A 807 34.25 45.75 14.81
N THR A 808 33.10 46.00 15.45
CA THR A 808 32.96 47.03 16.50
C THR A 808 33.81 46.73 17.73
N LEU A 809 33.86 45.47 18.17
CA LEU A 809 34.68 45.04 19.33
C LEU A 809 36.18 45.16 19.06
N ARG A 810 36.65 44.76 17.88
CA ARG A 810 38.05 44.94 17.45
C ARG A 810 38.40 46.42 17.45
N THR A 811 37.55 47.22 16.80
CA THR A 811 37.67 48.68 16.72
C THR A 811 37.80 49.30 18.12
N LEU A 812 36.98 48.89 19.08
CA LEU A 812 37.00 49.42 20.45
C LEU A 812 38.18 48.97 21.32
N ASP A 813 38.64 47.71 21.23
CA ASP A 813 39.82 47.24 21.99
C ASP A 813 41.12 47.93 21.52
N LEU A 814 41.21 48.24 20.22
CA LEU A 814 42.30 49.04 19.64
C LEU A 814 42.33 50.47 20.21
N PHE A 815 41.18 51.08 20.51
CA PHE A 815 41.09 52.42 21.11
C PHE A 815 41.49 52.41 22.58
N GLU A 816 41.02 51.40 23.31
CA GLU A 816 41.43 51.13 24.70
C GLU A 816 42.95 50.98 24.85
N ARG A 817 43.66 50.45 23.84
CA ARG A 817 45.13 50.39 23.84
C ARG A 817 45.82 51.71 23.52
N ARG A 818 45.14 52.69 22.92
CA ARG A 818 45.62 54.08 22.78
C ARG A 818 45.44 54.82 24.11
N ALA A 819 44.27 54.70 24.72
CA ALA A 819 43.99 55.23 26.06
C ALA A 819 44.95 54.68 27.13
N GLY A 820 45.18 53.37 27.18
CA GLY A 820 46.14 52.75 28.11
C GLY A 820 47.62 53.15 27.88
N ALA A 821 47.99 53.54 26.65
CA ALA A 821 49.33 54.02 26.33
C ALA A 821 49.65 55.43 26.86
N PHE A 822 48.68 56.11 27.49
CA PHE A 822 48.90 57.32 28.29
C PHE A 822 50.02 57.12 29.31
N ARG A 823 50.14 55.92 29.88
CA ARG A 823 51.15 55.60 30.90
C ARG A 823 52.53 55.19 30.37
N THR A 824 52.61 54.65 29.16
CA THR A 824 53.92 54.30 28.58
C THR A 824 54.62 55.54 28.03
N ALA A 825 53.87 56.54 27.56
CA ALA A 825 54.40 57.83 27.13
C ALA A 825 55.20 58.56 28.23
N SER A 826 54.79 58.46 29.50
CA SER A 826 55.45 59.12 30.63
C SER A 826 56.63 58.33 31.23
N ALA A 827 56.91 57.11 30.76
CA ALA A 827 58.08 56.33 31.16
C ALA A 827 59.37 56.72 30.39
N PHE A 828 59.26 57.52 29.33
CA PHE A 828 60.39 57.98 28.51
C PHE A 828 61.15 59.14 29.14
N GLY A 829 61.76 58.89 30.30
CA GLY A 829 62.87 59.71 30.80
C GLY A 829 64.15 59.49 29.96
N PRO A 830 65.14 60.41 30.05
CA PRO A 830 66.44 60.20 29.42
C PRO A 830 67.15 58.97 30.01
N PRO A 831 68.03 58.29 29.24
CA PRO A 831 68.67 57.05 29.66
C PRO A 831 69.58 57.26 30.89
N PRO A 832 69.58 56.33 31.87
CA PRO A 832 70.50 56.40 33.01
C PRO A 832 71.96 56.34 32.58
N GLY A 833 72.80 57.17 33.19
CA GLY A 833 74.24 57.15 33.01
C GLY A 833 74.89 55.87 33.56
N SER A 834 76.10 55.60 33.07
CA SER A 834 76.89 54.40 33.35
C SER A 834 77.26 54.18 34.84
N GLY A 835 77.11 52.93 35.29
CA GLY A 835 77.99 52.33 36.33
C GLY A 835 77.32 51.92 37.64
N GLY A 836 77.74 50.75 38.17
CA GLY A 836 77.38 50.26 39.51
C GLY A 836 76.78 48.86 39.52
N VAL A 837 77.61 47.83 39.74
CA VAL A 837 77.15 46.43 39.92
C VAL A 837 76.82 46.18 41.40
N GLY A 838 75.67 45.57 41.69
CA GLY A 838 75.28 45.13 43.02
C GLY A 838 74.30 43.96 42.97
N THR A 839 74.78 42.74 43.21
CA THR A 839 73.98 41.52 43.27
C THR A 839 73.41 41.27 44.67
N PRO A 840 72.13 40.87 44.77
CA PRO A 840 71.70 39.87 45.75
C PRO A 840 71.04 38.67 45.07
N GLY A 841 71.33 37.47 45.56
CA GLY A 841 70.64 36.23 45.18
C GLY A 841 69.48 35.89 46.11
N SER A 842 68.76 34.82 45.77
CA SER A 842 67.87 34.02 46.65
C SER A 842 66.94 34.78 47.60
N ALA A 843 65.68 34.92 47.19
CA ALA A 843 64.54 35.03 48.10
C ALA A 843 63.51 33.94 47.74
N GLU A 844 63.07 33.17 48.73
CA GLU A 844 62.22 31.99 48.52
C GLU A 844 60.73 32.33 48.39
N VAL A 845 59.94 31.38 47.88
CA VAL A 845 58.49 31.53 47.70
C VAL A 845 57.78 31.34 49.05
N GLY A 846 57.25 32.41 49.65
CA GLY A 846 56.48 32.30 50.89
C GLY A 846 55.63 33.52 51.26
N GLY A 847 54.37 33.26 51.63
CA GLY A 847 53.54 34.14 52.47
C GLY A 847 52.83 35.33 51.78
N ALA A 848 51.52 35.44 52.01
CA ALA A 848 50.68 36.51 51.45
C ALA A 848 50.85 37.89 52.12
N ASP A 849 51.51 37.97 53.29
CA ASP A 849 51.63 39.22 54.07
C ASP A 849 52.62 40.23 53.47
N SER A 850 53.56 39.77 52.64
CA SER A 850 54.52 40.64 51.93
C SER A 850 53.83 41.71 51.07
N LEU A 851 52.69 41.38 50.46
CA LEU A 851 51.92 42.28 49.61
C LEU A 851 51.23 43.41 50.41
N ARG A 852 50.82 43.15 51.66
CA ARG A 852 50.24 44.19 52.53
C ARG A 852 51.27 45.25 52.92
N THR A 853 52.49 44.83 53.24
CA THR A 853 53.60 45.73 53.59
C THR A 853 54.09 46.54 52.39
N TRP A 854 54.05 45.98 51.18
CA TRP A 854 54.38 46.70 49.95
C TRP A 854 53.38 47.82 49.63
N LEU A 855 52.08 47.57 49.87
CA LEU A 855 51.00 48.53 49.60
C LEU A 855 50.91 49.70 50.60
N SER A 856 51.48 49.59 51.80
CA SER A 856 51.33 50.61 52.86
C SER A 856 52.43 51.66 52.92
N GLN A 857 53.55 51.49 52.21
CA GLN A 857 54.77 52.30 52.41
C GLN A 857 55.03 53.39 51.35
N ARG A 858 54.13 53.63 50.39
CA ARG A 858 54.23 54.78 49.47
C ARG A 858 53.17 55.84 49.77
N GLY A 859 53.60 56.89 50.48
CA GLY A 859 52.92 58.18 50.48
C GLY A 859 52.89 58.81 49.08
N PRO A 860 52.13 59.91 48.89
CA PRO A 860 51.93 60.51 47.57
C PRO A 860 53.27 60.99 46.98
N MET A 861 53.67 60.37 45.86
CA MET A 861 54.79 60.88 45.07
C MET A 861 54.41 62.21 44.43
N ALA A 862 55.30 63.20 44.53
CA ALA A 862 55.01 64.57 44.10
C ALA A 862 54.70 64.65 42.60
N ALA A 863 53.71 65.49 42.25
CA ALA A 863 53.34 65.75 40.87
C ALA A 863 54.41 66.60 40.16
N GLY A 864 55.36 65.95 39.48
CA GLY A 864 56.22 66.60 38.50
C GLY A 864 55.38 67.05 37.29
N SER A 865 55.58 68.28 36.83
CA SER A 865 54.81 68.86 35.72
C SER A 865 55.13 68.15 34.40
N ARG A 866 54.22 67.30 33.93
CA ARG A 866 54.19 66.86 32.52
C ARG A 866 53.93 68.08 31.64
N ALA A 867 54.65 68.18 30.53
CA ALA A 867 54.24 69.07 29.44
C ALA A 867 52.97 68.49 28.80
N MET A 868 51.91 69.30 28.70
CA MET A 868 50.66 68.91 28.06
C MET A 868 50.90 68.79 26.54
N GLY A 869 50.98 67.56 26.05
CA GLY A 869 51.22 67.26 24.64
C GLY A 869 49.96 66.82 23.90
N ALA A 870 49.92 67.10 22.60
CA ALA A 870 48.91 66.59 21.69
C ALA A 870 49.50 65.50 20.77
N ALA A 871 48.66 64.66 20.20
CA ALA A 871 49.08 63.71 19.18
C ALA A 871 48.00 63.50 18.12
N ILE A 872 48.45 63.29 16.88
CA ILE A 872 47.64 62.82 15.76
C ILE A 872 48.17 61.44 15.35
N TRP A 873 47.29 60.51 15.04
CA TRP A 873 47.68 59.17 14.62
C TRP A 873 46.78 58.62 13.51
N ALA A 874 47.35 57.71 12.72
CA ALA A 874 46.68 57.01 11.63
C ALA A 874 47.10 55.54 11.63
N SER A 875 46.17 54.65 11.32
CA SER A 875 46.44 53.20 11.24
C SER A 875 45.56 52.51 10.21
N ALA A 876 46.03 51.35 9.75
CA ALA A 876 45.29 50.42 8.91
C ALA A 876 45.29 49.04 9.57
N TYR A 877 44.23 48.26 9.38
CA TYR A 877 44.10 46.91 9.92
C TYR A 877 43.49 45.92 8.93
N GLY A 878 43.87 44.65 9.08
CA GLY A 878 43.31 43.49 8.40
C GLY A 878 42.84 42.44 9.41
N THR A 879 41.79 41.68 9.05
CA THR A 879 41.09 40.77 9.95
C THR A 879 40.67 39.49 9.24
N VAL A 880 40.74 38.36 9.95
CA VAL A 880 40.25 37.05 9.50
C VAL A 880 39.59 36.34 10.68
N SER A 881 38.35 35.91 10.48
CA SER A 881 37.51 35.33 11.52
C SER A 881 36.71 34.13 11.00
N ARG A 882 36.33 33.27 11.94
CA ARG A 882 35.55 32.07 11.69
C ARG A 882 34.64 31.82 12.88
N LEU A 883 33.35 31.71 12.64
CA LEU A 883 32.36 31.11 13.54
C LEU A 883 32.11 29.68 13.07
N ASP A 884 32.16 28.69 13.95
CA ASP A 884 31.87 27.30 13.63
C ASP A 884 30.36 27.01 13.61
N ALA A 885 29.97 25.91 12.96
CA ALA A 885 28.57 25.54 12.73
C ALA A 885 27.85 25.11 14.03
N ASP A 886 26.55 25.39 14.13
CA ASP A 886 25.71 25.01 15.27
C ASP A 886 24.38 24.41 14.79
N GLY A 887 24.34 23.07 14.69
CA GLY A 887 23.21 22.35 14.11
C GLY A 887 23.03 22.67 12.62
N PRO A 888 21.87 23.18 12.17
CA PRO A 888 21.65 23.55 10.76
C PRO A 888 22.31 24.88 10.36
N VAL A 889 22.85 25.63 11.33
CA VAL A 889 23.46 26.95 11.07
C VAL A 889 24.84 26.73 10.46
N PRO A 890 25.10 27.19 9.22
CA PRO A 890 26.38 26.99 8.56
C PRO A 890 27.49 27.75 9.28
N ALA A 891 28.72 27.23 9.22
CA ALA A 891 29.90 27.96 9.67
C ALA A 891 30.05 29.27 8.87
N ILE A 892 30.39 30.37 9.54
CA ILE A 892 30.52 31.69 8.96
C ILE A 892 32.00 32.07 8.97
N ALA A 893 32.64 32.12 7.80
CA ALA A 893 33.95 32.76 7.67
C ALA A 893 33.75 34.25 7.34
N SER A 894 34.56 35.13 7.91
CA SER A 894 34.59 36.54 7.51
C SER A 894 36.02 37.09 7.45
N SER A 895 36.23 38.04 6.55
CA SER A 895 37.51 38.69 6.33
C SER A 895 37.29 40.14 5.92
N GLY A 896 38.09 41.05 6.46
CA GLY A 896 37.90 42.47 6.24
C GLY A 896 39.08 43.30 6.69
N GLY A 897 39.03 44.60 6.46
CA GLY A 897 40.04 45.54 6.88
C GLY A 897 39.50 46.97 6.94
N GLY A 898 40.29 47.88 7.47
CA GLY A 898 39.87 49.26 7.66
C GLY A 898 41.01 50.23 7.91
N VAL A 899 40.65 51.51 7.98
CA VAL A 899 41.55 52.62 8.28
C VAL A 899 40.95 53.48 9.38
N MET A 900 41.82 54.01 10.24
CA MET A 900 41.42 54.74 11.44
C MET A 900 42.33 55.96 11.62
N VAL A 901 41.74 57.11 11.90
CA VAL A 901 42.45 58.38 12.12
C VAL A 901 41.90 59.07 13.35
N GLY A 902 42.79 59.54 14.24
CA GLY A 902 42.40 60.09 15.53
C GLY A 902 43.38 61.11 16.07
N ALA A 903 42.93 61.85 17.08
CA ALA A 903 43.75 62.77 17.85
C ALA A 903 43.46 62.63 19.35
N ASP A 904 44.50 62.78 20.17
CA ASP A 904 44.42 62.81 21.63
C ASP A 904 45.32 63.91 22.22
N ALA A 905 44.94 64.40 23.40
CA ALA A 905 45.71 65.40 24.15
C ALA A 905 45.52 65.22 25.67
N GLU A 906 46.55 65.55 26.46
CA GLU A 906 46.42 65.67 27.92
C GLU A 906 45.75 67.01 28.23
N ILE A 907 44.45 66.98 28.59
CA ILE A 907 43.59 68.17 28.76
C ILE A 907 43.61 68.74 30.19
N ALA A 908 44.06 67.94 31.15
CA ALA A 908 44.46 68.36 32.49
C ALA A 908 45.58 67.42 32.98
N PRO A 909 46.44 67.82 33.93
CA PRO A 909 47.51 66.95 34.41
C PRO A 909 46.92 65.68 35.03
N ASN A 910 47.24 64.51 34.46
CA ASN A 910 46.65 63.17 34.71
C ASN A 910 45.44 62.75 33.84
N LEU A 911 44.94 63.57 32.91
CA LEU A 911 43.71 63.33 32.14
C LEU A 911 43.93 63.46 30.62
N LEU A 912 43.89 62.33 29.93
CA LEU A 912 43.84 62.25 28.46
C LEU A 912 42.39 62.31 27.97
N ALA A 913 42.16 63.04 26.89
CA ALA A 913 40.94 62.93 26.07
C ALA A 913 41.31 62.79 24.58
N GLY A 914 40.50 62.06 23.81
CA GLY A 914 40.72 61.87 22.38
C GLY A 914 39.44 61.57 21.60
N VAL A 915 39.47 61.88 20.31
CA VAL A 915 38.36 61.71 19.35
C VAL A 915 38.89 61.20 18.02
N MET A 916 38.06 60.44 17.29
CA MET A 916 38.51 59.79 16.07
C MET A 916 37.39 59.30 15.14
N GLY A 917 37.78 58.99 13.89
CA GLY A 917 36.95 58.34 12.89
C GLY A 917 37.58 57.05 12.35
N ALA A 918 36.75 56.07 11.99
CA ALA A 918 37.16 54.79 11.44
C ALA A 918 36.25 54.35 10.29
N PHE A 919 36.84 53.86 9.20
CA PHE A 919 36.16 53.18 8.10
C PHE A 919 36.63 51.73 8.01
N SER A 920 35.72 50.81 7.64
CA SER A 920 36.04 49.40 7.51
C SER A 920 35.12 48.66 6.55
N ARG A 921 35.69 47.75 5.76
CA ARG A 921 34.98 46.84 4.86
C ARG A 921 35.19 45.40 5.29
N THR A 922 34.12 44.62 5.45
CA THR A 922 34.18 43.20 5.79
C THR A 922 33.24 42.38 4.91
N ALA A 923 33.73 41.25 4.41
CA ALA A 923 32.93 40.24 3.70
C ALA A 923 32.78 39.00 4.58
N ALA A 924 31.62 38.34 4.52
CA ALA A 924 31.31 37.10 5.23
C ALA A 924 30.61 36.08 4.32
N GLN A 925 30.86 34.78 4.52
CA GLN A 925 30.31 33.69 3.72
C GLN A 925 29.95 32.46 4.56
N ALA A 926 28.81 31.85 4.23
CA ALA A 926 28.39 30.53 4.73
C ALA A 926 29.18 29.39 4.09
N SER A 927 29.66 28.44 4.89
CA SER A 927 30.27 27.16 4.45
C SER A 927 31.33 27.33 3.35
N PRO A 928 32.57 27.73 3.71
CA PRO A 928 33.65 27.99 2.77
C PRO A 928 33.92 26.82 1.81
N GLY A 929 33.61 27.03 0.51
CA GLY A 929 33.82 26.05 -0.55
C GLY A 929 32.59 25.71 -1.42
N GLY A 930 31.38 26.12 -1.03
CA GLY A 930 30.13 25.80 -1.75
C GLY A 930 29.39 27.00 -2.36
N TYR A 931 28.20 26.73 -2.92
CA TYR A 931 27.14 27.70 -3.25
C TYR A 931 26.51 28.29 -1.97
N GLY A 932 27.34 28.89 -1.10
CA GLY A 932 26.92 29.46 0.18
C GLY A 932 26.54 30.93 0.10
N SER A 933 25.61 31.34 0.96
CA SER A 933 25.22 32.74 1.19
C SER A 933 26.41 33.65 1.49
N ARG A 934 26.31 34.92 1.08
CA ARG A 934 27.33 35.97 1.30
C ARG A 934 26.72 37.23 1.90
N LEU A 935 27.57 38.01 2.54
CA LEU A 935 27.29 39.35 3.05
C LEU A 935 28.54 40.22 2.84
N ASP A 936 28.40 41.36 2.20
CA ASP A 936 29.41 42.42 2.16
C ASP A 936 28.92 43.58 3.05
N ALA A 937 29.81 44.18 3.85
CA ALA A 937 29.48 45.24 4.80
C ALA A 937 30.56 46.33 4.82
N ASP A 938 30.20 47.55 4.43
CA ASP A 938 31.00 48.76 4.63
C ASP A 938 30.47 49.49 5.89
N ALA A 939 31.35 50.04 6.72
CA ALA A 939 30.95 50.66 7.98
C ALA A 939 31.78 51.89 8.37
N TYR A 940 31.08 52.88 8.93
CA TYR A 940 31.59 54.19 9.32
C TYR A 940 31.34 54.38 10.82
N LYS A 941 32.39 54.67 11.58
CA LYS A 941 32.39 54.69 13.04
C LYS A 941 33.07 55.97 13.54
N ILE A 942 32.46 56.62 14.52
CA ILE A 942 33.07 57.71 15.30
C ILE A 942 33.22 57.25 16.75
N ALA A 943 34.27 57.70 17.42
CA ALA A 943 34.49 57.37 18.82
C ALA A 943 35.16 58.51 19.59
N ALA A 944 34.88 58.53 20.89
CA ALA A 944 35.53 59.37 21.88
C ALA A 944 36.06 58.48 23.02
N TYR A 945 37.21 58.84 23.57
CA TYR A 945 37.83 58.13 24.68
C TYR A 945 38.50 59.08 25.66
N GLY A 946 38.62 58.64 26.91
CA GLY A 946 39.39 59.33 27.94
C GLY A 946 40.10 58.34 28.85
N ALA A 947 41.20 58.78 29.44
CA ALA A 947 41.94 58.03 30.45
C ALA A 947 42.38 58.95 31.58
N VAL A 948 42.21 58.51 32.83
CA VAL A 948 42.62 59.24 34.03
C VAL A 948 43.53 58.37 34.89
N GLU A 949 44.65 58.94 35.35
CA GLU A 949 45.59 58.27 36.24
C GLU A 949 45.22 58.51 37.71
N VAL A 950 44.79 57.44 38.39
CA VAL A 950 44.29 57.44 39.77
C VAL A 950 45.24 56.57 40.61
N GLY A 951 46.26 57.22 41.18
CA GLY A 951 47.31 56.53 41.96
C GLY A 951 48.06 55.49 41.11
N PRO A 952 48.14 54.21 41.53
CA PRO A 952 48.86 53.17 40.78
C PRO A 952 48.08 52.63 39.57
N ALA A 953 46.86 53.10 39.29
CA ALA A 953 46.02 52.61 38.19
C ALA A 953 45.69 53.70 37.16
N VAL A 954 45.51 53.29 35.90
CA VAL A 954 44.86 54.10 34.86
C VAL A 954 43.46 53.54 34.65
N ILE A 955 42.45 54.41 34.75
CA ILE A 955 41.06 54.10 34.44
C ILE A 955 40.75 54.72 33.08
N SER A 956 40.27 53.91 32.14
CA SER A 956 39.93 54.32 30.78
C SER A 956 38.47 54.03 30.47
N ALA A 957 37.85 54.96 29.75
CA ALA A 957 36.49 54.84 29.24
C ALA A 957 36.45 55.24 27.76
N SER A 958 35.78 54.44 26.95
CA SER A 958 35.66 54.64 25.51
C SER A 958 34.23 54.39 25.03
N GLY A 959 33.75 55.22 24.10
CA GLY A 959 32.42 55.15 23.52
C GLY A 959 32.46 55.30 22.00
N LEU A 960 31.72 54.45 21.30
CA LEU A 960 31.73 54.30 19.85
C LEU A 960 30.28 54.28 19.33
N ALA A 961 30.00 55.11 18.33
CA ALA A 961 28.76 55.09 17.55
C ALA A 961 29.08 54.93 16.06
N GLY A 962 28.28 54.17 15.31
CA GLY A 962 28.52 53.95 13.88
C GLY A 962 27.32 53.42 13.11
N ARG A 963 27.46 53.41 11.78
CA ARG A 963 26.49 52.89 10.82
C ARG A 963 27.18 51.96 9.82
N GLY A 964 26.55 50.84 9.49
CA GLY A 964 26.91 49.98 8.36
C GLY A 964 25.93 50.11 7.20
N ASP A 965 26.43 50.01 5.97
CA ASP A 965 25.68 49.68 4.74
C ASP A 965 26.10 48.26 4.33
N LEU A 966 25.13 47.35 4.19
CA LEU A 966 25.40 45.94 3.93
C LEU A 966 24.57 45.41 2.77
N ALA A 967 25.21 44.62 1.92
CA ALA A 967 24.60 43.89 0.81
C ALA A 967 24.62 42.38 1.11
N SER A 968 23.45 41.74 1.15
CA SER A 968 23.33 40.29 1.37
C SER A 968 22.95 39.55 0.07
N LEU A 969 23.50 38.35 -0.11
CA LEU A 969 23.21 37.48 -1.25
C LEU A 969 22.95 36.05 -0.74
N ARG A 970 21.69 35.61 -0.81
CA ARG A 970 21.25 34.30 -0.32
C ARG A 970 20.79 33.42 -1.50
N PRO A 971 21.41 32.26 -1.74
CA PRO A 971 20.87 31.23 -2.64
C PRO A 971 19.50 30.78 -2.16
N THR A 972 18.57 30.63 -3.09
CA THR A 972 17.21 30.14 -2.84
C THR A 972 16.83 29.09 -3.86
N ALA A 973 15.90 28.21 -3.48
CA ALA A 973 15.27 27.27 -4.40
C ALA A 973 13.75 27.44 -4.34
N PHE A 974 13.09 27.44 -5.49
CA PHE A 974 11.63 27.54 -5.59
C PHE A 974 11.14 26.84 -6.87
N ALA A 975 10.13 25.98 -6.76
CA ALA A 975 9.48 25.32 -7.90
C ALA A 975 10.45 24.67 -8.93
N GLY A 976 11.51 24.00 -8.45
CA GLY A 976 12.54 23.38 -9.30
C GLY A 976 13.55 24.36 -9.94
N MET A 977 13.51 25.65 -9.59
CA MET A 977 14.47 26.67 -10.02
C MET A 977 15.39 27.07 -8.87
N ALA A 978 16.67 27.31 -9.17
CA ALA A 978 17.62 27.94 -8.27
C ALA A 978 17.72 29.44 -8.57
N GLY A 979 17.67 30.27 -7.53
CA GLY A 979 17.74 31.73 -7.62
C GLY A 979 18.60 32.36 -6.53
N PHE A 980 18.66 33.69 -6.53
CA PHE A 980 19.39 34.46 -5.53
C PHE A 980 18.55 35.63 -5.02
N ALA A 981 18.24 35.59 -3.73
CA ALA A 981 17.66 36.71 -3.00
C ALA A 981 18.77 37.72 -2.65
N ARG A 982 18.51 39.01 -2.85
CA ARG A 982 19.46 40.11 -2.65
C ARG A 982 18.92 41.12 -1.65
N GLY A 983 19.59 41.29 -0.52
CA GLY A 983 19.29 42.36 0.44
C GLY A 983 20.20 43.57 0.25
N ARG A 984 19.65 44.77 0.48
CA ARG A 984 20.41 45.92 0.99
C ARG A 984 19.78 46.33 2.31
N LEU A 985 20.61 46.66 3.28
CA LEU A 985 20.20 46.92 4.65
C LEU A 985 21.21 47.84 5.34
N ASP A 986 20.71 48.62 6.29
CA ASP A 986 21.55 49.40 7.19
C ASP A 986 21.66 48.71 8.57
N ASP A 987 22.76 48.98 9.27
CA ASP A 987 22.85 48.74 10.70
C ASP A 987 23.26 50.00 11.48
N THR A 988 22.94 50.02 12.77
CA THR A 988 23.43 50.99 13.74
C THR A 988 24.20 50.26 14.84
N ARG A 989 25.35 50.81 15.22
CA ARG A 989 26.33 50.19 16.13
C ARG A 989 26.61 51.13 17.28
N PHE A 990 26.46 50.62 18.50
CA PHE A 990 26.82 51.33 19.72
C PHE A 990 27.67 50.41 20.58
N ALA A 991 28.82 50.89 21.02
CA ALA A 991 29.64 50.16 21.98
C ALA A 991 30.26 51.10 23.01
N GLY A 992 30.45 50.60 24.22
CA GLY A 992 31.11 51.31 25.30
C GLY A 992 31.99 50.34 26.09
N ARG A 993 33.17 50.79 26.51
CA ARG A 993 34.08 50.00 27.33
C ARG A 993 34.60 50.83 28.49
N LEU A 994 34.70 50.17 29.64
CA LEU A 994 35.35 50.67 30.84
C LEU A 994 36.47 49.70 31.17
N SER A 995 37.67 50.20 31.47
CA SER A 995 38.79 49.36 31.90
C SER A 995 39.63 50.02 32.99
N ALA A 996 40.26 49.19 33.82
CA ALA A 996 41.27 49.60 34.77
C ALA A 996 42.54 48.76 34.54
N VAL A 997 43.69 49.44 34.48
CA VAL A 997 45.02 48.82 34.30
C VAL A 997 45.95 49.32 35.40
N THR A 998 46.57 48.40 36.12
CA THR A 998 47.66 48.70 37.07
C THR A 998 49.00 48.32 36.45
N THR A 999 50.08 49.01 36.82
CA THR A 999 51.44 48.70 36.35
C THR A 999 52.30 48.32 37.56
N LEU A 1000 52.88 47.12 37.52
CA LEU A 1000 53.82 46.62 38.51
C LEU A 1000 55.19 46.44 37.83
N GLN A 1001 56.23 47.08 38.38
CA GLN A 1001 57.58 47.04 37.82
C GLN A 1001 58.38 45.88 38.43
N ALA A 1002 58.97 45.03 37.59
CA ALA A 1002 59.78 43.88 37.97
C ALA A 1002 61.09 43.87 37.17
N GLY A 1003 62.09 44.63 37.65
CA GLY A 1003 63.31 44.90 36.89
C GLY A 1003 62.99 45.67 35.60
N GLU A 1004 63.49 45.20 34.46
CA GLU A 1004 63.16 45.75 33.14
C GLU A 1004 61.76 45.37 32.63
N VAL A 1005 61.08 44.41 33.25
CA VAL A 1005 59.77 43.92 32.82
C VAL A 1005 58.66 44.66 33.58
N ARG A 1006 57.63 45.06 32.83
CA ARG A 1006 56.38 45.63 33.36
C ARG A 1006 55.31 44.54 33.34
N LEU A 1007 54.73 44.24 34.49
CA LEU A 1007 53.59 43.34 34.63
C LEU A 1007 52.32 44.19 34.81
N MET A 1008 51.33 43.97 33.95
CA MET A 1008 50.17 44.86 33.80
C MET A 1008 48.85 44.07 33.89
N PRO A 1009 48.29 43.90 35.11
CA PRO A 1009 46.96 43.33 35.29
C PRO A 1009 45.88 44.30 34.82
N ARG A 1010 44.87 43.77 34.13
CA ARG A 1010 43.76 44.52 33.56
C ARG A 1010 42.42 43.86 33.89
N ALA A 1011 41.46 44.70 34.29
CA ALA A 1011 40.05 44.35 34.31
C ALA A 1011 39.29 45.24 33.32
N ALA A 1012 38.32 44.69 32.60
CA ALA A 1012 37.47 45.46 31.70
C ALA A 1012 36.04 44.92 31.62
N VAL A 1013 35.09 45.79 31.30
CA VAL A 1013 33.75 45.42 30.86
C VAL A 1013 33.44 46.16 29.57
N THR A 1014 33.07 45.39 28.54
CA THR A 1014 32.60 45.91 27.25
C THR A 1014 31.10 45.70 27.15
N LEU A 1015 30.36 46.70 26.67
CA LEU A 1015 28.97 46.60 26.26
C LEU A 1015 28.86 46.93 24.77
N LEU A 1016 28.06 46.16 24.05
CA LEU A 1016 27.82 46.32 22.61
C LEU A 1016 26.33 46.14 22.32
N ARG A 1017 25.80 46.95 21.39
CA ARG A 1017 24.52 46.76 20.73
C ARG A 1017 24.67 47.03 19.23
N VAL A 1018 24.16 46.10 18.43
CA VAL A 1018 23.92 46.26 16.99
C VAL A 1018 22.41 46.17 16.76
N GLU A 1019 21.85 47.12 16.03
CA GLU A 1019 20.46 47.11 15.59
C GLU A 1019 20.41 47.31 14.08
N GLN A 1020 20.02 46.23 13.39
CA GLN A 1020 19.95 46.12 11.94
C GLN A 1020 18.52 46.40 11.48
N ASP A 1021 18.35 47.31 10.53
CA ASP A 1021 17.03 47.72 10.08
C ASP A 1021 16.32 46.65 9.20
N PRO A 1022 14.98 46.70 9.12
CA PRO A 1022 14.22 45.76 8.30
C PRO A 1022 14.40 46.05 6.81
N TYR A 1023 14.44 45.01 5.99
CA TYR A 1023 14.62 45.12 4.54
C TYR A 1023 13.83 44.06 3.77
N THR A 1024 13.57 44.29 2.49
CA THR A 1024 12.94 43.31 1.60
C THR A 1024 13.96 42.82 0.58
N GLU A 1025 14.05 41.49 0.43
CA GLU A 1025 14.91 40.85 -0.56
C GLU A 1025 14.38 41.06 -1.99
N GLN A 1026 15.28 41.41 -2.90
CA GLN A 1026 15.03 41.57 -4.34
C GLN A 1026 15.58 40.37 -5.12
N GLY A 1027 15.19 40.24 -6.40
CA GLY A 1027 15.64 39.16 -7.29
C GLY A 1027 14.80 37.88 -7.23
N LEU A 1028 13.78 37.84 -6.36
CA LEU A 1028 12.73 36.81 -6.37
C LEU A 1028 11.44 37.38 -6.99
N PRO A 1029 10.52 36.54 -7.51
CA PRO A 1029 9.18 36.97 -7.90
C PRO A 1029 8.43 37.63 -6.74
N ALA A 1030 7.53 38.58 -7.03
CA ALA A 1030 6.86 39.38 -6.01
C ALA A 1030 6.05 38.57 -4.97
N SER A 1031 5.55 37.38 -5.35
CA SER A 1031 4.89 36.42 -4.44
C SER A 1031 5.83 35.78 -3.41
N TYR A 1032 7.14 35.87 -3.63
CA TYR A 1032 8.17 35.13 -2.90
C TYR A 1032 9.29 36.04 -2.35
N ALA A 1033 9.22 37.35 -2.58
CA ALA A 1033 10.13 38.33 -2.01
C ALA A 1033 9.98 38.36 -0.46
N SER A 1034 11.03 38.00 0.26
CA SER A 1034 11.00 37.95 1.73
C SER A 1034 11.31 39.31 2.34
N THR A 1035 10.47 39.77 3.26
CA THR A 1035 10.79 40.90 4.15
C THR A 1035 11.41 40.37 5.44
N ILE A 1036 12.67 40.72 5.67
CA ILE A 1036 13.42 40.47 6.89
C ILE A 1036 13.10 41.59 7.88
N GLY A 1037 12.61 41.24 9.06
CA GLY A 1037 12.33 42.18 10.14
C GLY A 1037 13.60 42.79 10.74
N ARG A 1038 13.42 43.76 11.64
CA ARG A 1038 14.50 44.36 12.42
C ARG A 1038 15.17 43.31 13.29
N THR A 1039 16.50 43.23 13.23
CA THR A 1039 17.32 42.32 14.05
C THR A 1039 18.05 43.12 15.12
N ARG A 1040 18.12 42.59 16.36
CA ARG A 1040 18.89 43.17 17.46
C ARG A 1040 19.89 42.16 17.98
N PHE A 1041 21.11 42.61 18.26
CA PHE A 1041 22.11 41.82 18.95
C PHE A 1041 22.75 42.68 20.03
N ALA A 1042 22.80 42.18 21.27
CA ALA A 1042 23.45 42.87 22.37
C ALA A 1042 24.32 41.92 23.17
N LEU A 1043 25.46 42.41 23.62
CA LEU A 1043 26.52 41.62 24.25
C LEU A 1043 27.15 42.40 25.40
N ALA A 1044 27.40 41.72 26.52
CA ALA A 1044 28.37 42.14 27.51
C ALA A 1044 29.60 41.20 27.48
N ARG A 1045 30.80 41.77 27.60
CA ARG A 1045 32.07 41.05 27.77
C ARG A 1045 32.84 41.60 28.97
N PRO A 1046 32.65 41.04 30.19
CA PRO A 1046 33.67 41.08 31.23
C PRO A 1046 34.95 40.36 30.76
N GLU A 1047 36.11 40.95 31.05
CA GLU A 1047 37.45 40.47 30.74
C GLU A 1047 38.39 40.70 31.93
N LEU A 1048 39.21 39.69 32.24
CA LEU A 1048 40.42 39.81 33.06
C LEU A 1048 41.61 39.39 32.20
N SER A 1049 42.60 40.26 32.05
CA SER A 1049 43.80 39.98 31.26
C SER A 1049 45.07 40.43 31.97
N LEU A 1050 46.18 39.81 31.60
CA LEU A 1050 47.52 40.10 32.10
C LEU A 1050 48.43 40.37 30.91
N ALA A 1051 49.13 41.51 30.95
CA ALA A 1051 50.14 41.86 29.98
C ALA A 1051 51.55 41.88 30.60
N LEU A 1052 52.54 41.51 29.79
CA LEU A 1052 53.97 41.57 30.07
C LEU A 1052 54.60 42.47 29.01
N GLY A 1053 55.28 43.54 29.42
CA GLY A 1053 55.94 44.46 28.50
C GLY A 1053 57.37 44.81 28.90
N ARG A 1054 58.19 45.19 27.92
CA ARG A 1054 59.59 45.62 28.09
C ARG A 1054 59.93 46.65 27.04
N THR A 1055 60.58 47.73 27.46
CA THR A 1055 61.18 48.71 26.55
C THR A 1055 62.63 48.30 26.27
N ILE A 1056 63.02 48.33 25.00
CA ILE A 1056 64.32 47.88 24.51
C ILE A 1056 64.96 49.03 23.73
N LEU A 1057 66.22 49.37 24.05
CA LEU A 1057 67.00 50.31 23.25
C LEU A 1057 67.56 49.58 22.02
N LEU A 1058 67.26 50.11 20.83
CA LEU A 1058 67.81 49.68 19.56
C LEU A 1058 68.78 50.74 19.04
N SER A 1059 69.92 50.31 18.50
CA SER A 1059 70.92 51.19 17.90
C SER A 1059 71.53 50.53 16.68
N TYR A 1060 71.52 51.22 15.54
CA TYR A 1060 72.06 50.72 14.26
C TYR A 1060 72.44 51.88 13.34
N GLY A 1061 73.62 51.82 12.72
CA GLY A 1061 74.03 52.80 11.70
C GLY A 1061 74.11 54.26 12.16
N GLY A 1062 74.27 54.52 13.45
CA GLY A 1062 74.26 55.87 14.04
C GLY A 1062 72.87 56.39 14.44
N TRP A 1063 71.80 55.67 14.11
CA TRP A 1063 70.46 55.91 14.66
C TRP A 1063 70.28 55.12 15.96
N SER A 1064 69.55 55.70 16.91
CA SER A 1064 69.11 55.06 18.16
C SER A 1064 67.65 55.38 18.43
N GLY A 1065 66.86 54.38 18.82
CA GLY A 1065 65.46 54.54 19.16
C GLY A 1065 64.96 53.43 20.08
N LEU A 1066 63.79 53.65 20.69
CA LEU A 1066 63.25 52.76 21.70
C LEU A 1066 62.07 51.96 21.13
N LEU A 1067 62.12 50.65 21.33
CA LEU A 1067 61.07 49.70 21.03
C LEU A 1067 60.34 49.34 22.32
N ASP A 1068 59.07 49.71 22.44
CA ASP A 1068 58.20 49.24 23.52
C ASP A 1068 57.39 48.03 23.04
N ALA A 1069 57.65 46.86 23.63
CA ALA A 1069 57.02 45.60 23.27
C ALA A 1069 56.13 45.07 24.40
N GLU A 1070 54.99 44.48 24.06
CA GLU A 1070 54.01 43.92 25.00
C GLU A 1070 53.41 42.61 24.45
N ILE A 1071 53.16 41.64 25.33
CA ILE A 1071 52.29 40.48 25.06
C ILE A 1071 51.18 40.39 26.13
N ARG A 1072 49.95 40.09 25.71
CA ARG A 1072 48.75 39.98 26.55
C ARG A 1072 48.09 38.62 26.38
N ALA A 1073 47.64 38.04 27.49
CA ALA A 1073 46.68 36.93 27.49
C ALA A 1073 45.62 37.16 28.58
N GLY A 1074 44.44 36.57 28.44
CA GLY A 1074 43.39 36.70 29.45
C GLY A 1074 42.25 35.71 29.31
N ILE A 1075 41.23 35.93 30.13
CA ILE A 1075 39.96 35.21 30.12
C ILE A 1075 38.81 36.22 30.19
N GLY A 1076 37.78 35.99 29.38
CA GLY A 1076 36.53 36.71 29.44
C GLY A 1076 35.35 35.80 29.20
N ARG A 1077 34.14 36.36 29.26
CA ARG A 1077 32.92 35.67 28.86
C ARG A 1077 32.04 36.59 28.04
N ASP A 1078 31.66 36.14 26.86
CA ASP A 1078 30.57 36.70 26.08
C ASP A 1078 29.24 36.32 26.74
N LEU A 1079 28.46 37.34 27.09
CA LEU A 1079 27.12 37.26 27.67
C LEU A 1079 26.13 37.88 26.68
N VAL A 1080 25.30 37.06 26.03
CA VAL A 1080 24.36 37.55 25.01
C VAL A 1080 23.12 38.13 25.68
N LEU A 1081 23.02 39.45 25.72
CA LEU A 1081 21.94 40.20 26.35
C LEU A 1081 20.67 40.27 25.48
N SER A 1082 20.80 40.11 24.16
CA SER A 1082 19.68 40.09 23.22
C SER A 1082 20.02 39.23 22.01
N ALA A 1083 19.16 38.27 21.71
CA ALA A 1083 19.29 37.34 20.58
C ALA A 1083 18.87 37.99 19.26
N PRO A 1084 19.51 37.64 18.13
CA PRO A 1084 19.08 38.07 16.79
C PRO A 1084 17.84 37.28 16.29
N ASP A 1085 16.85 37.05 17.17
CA ASP A 1085 15.55 36.48 16.84
C ASP A 1085 14.81 37.46 15.91
N THR A 1086 14.54 37.02 14.67
CA THR A 1086 14.08 37.89 13.57
C THR A 1086 12.84 37.32 12.90
N GLN A 1087 11.84 38.16 12.66
CA GLN A 1087 10.64 37.79 11.91
C GLN A 1087 10.89 37.91 10.39
N VAL A 1088 10.72 36.82 9.65
CA VAL A 1088 10.75 36.82 8.18
C VAL A 1088 9.33 36.63 7.65
N ARG A 1089 8.91 37.51 6.74
CA ARG A 1089 7.57 37.51 6.13
C ARG A 1089 7.69 37.24 4.64
N ILE A 1090 6.91 36.30 4.13
CA ILE A 1090 6.83 35.96 2.71
C ILE A 1090 5.34 36.04 2.31
N PRO A 1091 4.96 36.72 1.21
CA PRO A 1091 3.56 36.93 0.85
C PRO A 1091 2.72 35.63 0.81
N GLY A 1092 1.67 35.59 1.61
CA GLY A 1092 0.75 34.45 1.70
C GLY A 1092 1.21 33.28 2.60
N PHE A 1093 2.41 33.34 3.20
CA PHE A 1093 2.88 32.34 4.17
C PHE A 1093 2.67 32.81 5.62
N THR A 1094 2.52 31.86 6.55
CA THR A 1094 2.58 32.13 7.99
C THR A 1094 3.92 32.77 8.38
N PRO A 1095 3.97 33.81 9.25
CA PRO A 1095 5.21 34.47 9.64
C PRO A 1095 6.26 33.52 10.22
N LEU A 1096 7.50 33.64 9.74
CA LEU A 1096 8.62 32.79 10.12
C LEU A 1096 9.40 33.44 11.28
N SER A 1097 9.56 32.74 12.40
CA SER A 1097 10.42 33.22 13.50
C SER A 1097 11.81 32.58 13.40
N VAL A 1098 12.77 33.31 12.84
CA VAL A 1098 14.16 32.86 12.66
C VAL A 1098 14.95 33.16 13.93
N ARG A 1099 15.22 32.13 14.74
CA ARG A 1099 16.11 32.24 15.91
C ARG A 1099 17.56 32.17 15.48
N GLY A 1100 18.23 33.32 15.53
CA GLY A 1100 19.66 33.43 15.27
C GLY A 1100 20.55 32.92 16.41
N PHE A 1101 21.84 33.21 16.31
CA PHE A 1101 22.85 32.72 17.23
C PHE A 1101 22.73 33.37 18.62
N ASN A 1102 22.24 32.60 19.58
CA ASN A 1102 22.15 33.00 20.99
C ASN A 1102 22.81 31.95 21.91
N ARG A 1103 24.12 32.06 22.12
CA ARG A 1103 24.86 31.38 23.20
C ARG A 1103 25.97 32.27 23.73
N ASP A 1104 26.07 32.28 25.06
CA ASP A 1104 27.26 32.72 25.78
C ASP A 1104 28.48 31.86 25.43
N ALA A 1105 29.68 32.42 25.59
CA ALA A 1105 30.93 31.69 25.43
C ALA A 1105 32.01 32.21 26.37
N PHE A 1106 32.82 31.30 26.92
CA PHE A 1106 34.15 31.68 27.42
C PHE A 1106 35.04 32.05 26.24
N VAL A 1107 35.74 33.17 26.37
CA VAL A 1107 36.65 33.71 25.37
C VAL A 1107 38.05 33.89 25.96
N VAL A 1108 39.06 33.59 25.16
CA VAL A 1108 40.48 33.75 25.50
C VAL A 1108 41.04 34.86 24.60
N PRO A 1109 41.04 36.12 25.05
CA PRO A 1109 41.75 37.20 24.37
C PRO A 1109 43.27 37.00 24.49
N VAL A 1110 43.96 37.20 23.37
CA VAL A 1110 45.42 37.20 23.25
C VAL A 1110 45.84 38.36 22.36
N GLY A 1111 46.97 39.01 22.67
CA GLY A 1111 47.45 40.12 21.86
C GLY A 1111 48.93 40.36 22.00
N ALA A 1112 49.51 41.09 21.05
CA ALA A 1112 50.91 41.50 21.06
C ALA A 1112 51.06 42.89 20.43
N ARG A 1113 51.99 43.69 20.93
CA ARG A 1113 52.27 45.06 20.49
C ARG A 1113 53.76 45.30 20.35
N ALA A 1114 54.13 46.09 19.35
CA ALA A 1114 55.45 46.69 19.18
C ALA A 1114 55.27 48.15 18.75
N GLU A 1115 55.75 49.10 19.54
CA GLU A 1115 55.82 50.53 19.16
C GLU A 1115 57.28 50.99 19.14
N LEU A 1116 57.75 51.44 17.98
CA LEU A 1116 59.10 51.90 17.72
C LEU A 1116 59.12 53.42 17.60
N GLN A 1117 59.81 54.10 18.52
CA GLN A 1117 60.07 55.53 18.39
C GLN A 1117 61.17 55.75 17.34
N VAL A 1118 60.81 56.31 16.18
CA VAL A 1118 61.73 56.52 15.04
C VAL A 1118 62.36 57.92 15.05
N ALA A 1119 61.69 58.90 15.66
CA ALA A 1119 62.22 60.22 15.99
C ALA A 1119 61.53 60.75 17.26
N ASN A 1120 62.05 61.83 17.86
CA ASN A 1120 61.53 62.41 19.12
C ASN A 1120 59.99 62.56 19.12
N ALA A 1121 59.44 63.04 18.01
CA ALA A 1121 58.00 63.30 17.84
C ALA A 1121 57.22 62.19 17.12
N LEU A 1122 57.87 61.15 16.57
CA LEU A 1122 57.25 60.18 15.65
C LEU A 1122 57.50 58.73 16.09
N SER A 1123 56.42 57.96 16.24
CA SER A 1123 56.47 56.50 16.43
C SER A 1123 55.72 55.73 15.33
N VAL A 1124 56.21 54.53 15.04
CA VAL A 1124 55.59 53.51 14.19
C VAL A 1124 55.15 52.37 15.09
N PHE A 1125 53.99 51.76 14.86
CA PHE A 1125 53.53 50.62 15.66
C PHE A 1125 52.94 49.50 14.81
N ALA A 1126 52.99 48.28 15.37
CA ALA A 1126 52.24 47.13 14.93
C ALA A 1126 51.57 46.46 16.15
N ASP A 1127 50.28 46.14 16.02
CA ASP A 1127 49.48 45.44 17.03
C ASP A 1127 48.85 44.18 16.40
N TYR A 1128 48.80 43.07 17.16
CA TYR A 1128 48.03 41.87 16.85
C TYR A 1128 47.03 41.61 17.97
N GLU A 1129 45.79 41.29 17.61
CA GLU A 1129 44.74 40.92 18.56
C GLU A 1129 43.96 39.69 18.07
N GLY A 1130 43.82 38.70 18.94
CA GLY A 1130 43.09 37.47 18.70
C GLY A 1130 42.13 37.15 19.83
N VAL A 1131 41.00 36.53 19.51
CA VAL A 1131 40.04 36.00 20.49
C VAL A 1131 39.67 34.59 20.09
N VAL A 1132 39.96 33.62 20.96
CA VAL A 1132 39.65 32.20 20.74
C VAL A 1132 38.49 31.77 21.64
N SER A 1133 37.56 30.98 21.12
CA SER A 1133 36.39 30.49 21.85
C SER A 1133 35.94 29.12 21.35
N ARG A 1134 35.03 28.46 22.08
CA ARG A 1134 34.33 27.25 21.59
C ARG A 1134 33.36 27.51 20.42
N LEU A 1135 33.16 28.78 20.03
CA LEU A 1135 32.31 29.16 18.90
C LEU A 1135 33.11 29.51 17.65
N GLY A 1136 34.45 29.51 17.74
CA GLY A 1136 35.35 29.95 16.68
C GLY A 1136 36.34 31.03 17.14
N THR A 1137 36.95 31.73 16.19
CA THR A 1137 38.08 32.64 16.38
C THR A 1137 37.92 33.97 15.65
N ASP A 1138 38.30 35.07 16.29
CA ASP A 1138 38.55 36.38 15.67
C ASP A 1138 40.07 36.67 15.67
N ASN A 1139 40.60 37.20 14.57
CA ASN A 1139 42.01 37.61 14.48
C ASN A 1139 42.15 38.95 13.74
N THR A 1140 43.03 39.84 14.23
CA THR A 1140 43.27 41.20 13.73
C THR A 1140 44.77 41.50 13.74
N VAL A 1141 45.26 42.13 12.67
CA VAL A 1141 46.61 42.69 12.58
C VAL A 1141 46.48 44.16 12.17
N LEU A 1142 47.18 45.05 12.86
CA LEU A 1142 47.15 46.50 12.68
C LEU A 1142 48.58 47.05 12.54
N GLY A 1143 48.77 48.03 11.67
CA GLY A 1143 49.97 48.87 11.63
C GLY A 1143 49.62 50.36 11.54
N GLY A 1144 50.49 51.24 12.03
CA GLY A 1144 50.24 52.69 11.95
C GLY A 1144 51.36 53.59 12.46
N LEU A 1145 51.05 54.89 12.47
CA LEU A 1145 51.95 55.99 12.79
C LEU A 1145 51.30 56.91 13.84
N ARG A 1146 52.10 57.48 14.75
CA ARG A 1146 51.68 58.52 15.70
C ARG A 1146 52.70 59.66 15.73
N TRP A 1147 52.23 60.88 15.52
CA TRP A 1147 53.00 62.11 15.62
C TRP A 1147 52.53 62.90 16.85
N ARG A 1148 53.46 63.26 17.74
CA ARG A 1148 53.24 64.10 18.93
C ARG A 1148 53.68 65.54 18.68
N PHE A 1149 53.01 66.48 19.32
CA PHE A 1149 53.21 67.93 19.27
C PHE A 1149 53.27 68.50 20.69
#